data_AF-A0A6N6M1P0-F1
#
_entry.id   AF-A0A6N6M1P0-F1
#
_cell.length_a   1.000
_cell.length_b   1.000
_cell.length_c   1.000
_cell.angle_alpha   90.00
_cell.angle_beta   90.00
_cell.angle_gamma   90.00
#
_symmetry.space_group_name_H-M   'P 1'
#
loop_
_entity.id
_entity.type
_entity.pdbx_description
1 polymer ?
#
loop_
_entity_poly.entity_id
_entity_poly.type
_entity_poly.pdbx_seq_one_letter_code
_entity_poly.pdbx_strand_id
1 'polypeptide(L)'
;SKHYISARFSEVNFECVEMLYETIDSSYVAECLQVYPNGILQNQKYSEFISASNQKVQGASSGTADITYTIENAATTSSNGTSYFEYDIYVSSSTDVYFDNGLVRIQYNTDAFGQNVVGNNKVTAQRGTVTASMGDYYAPSPGDISTDVFAVGVGAELNTYNRYYLTSTPTQLLHVKMEISDCSELPDLQFTDQSTMLTLSMYTNTAGGSNLLTFDNITATDTENRDLCTMNITGMAPLQVNGGTGDIVTIMGNFFGSTKGTIMMRNADDGGASWIPLDDYDITQWTDNEIKIRVPSTLPINATNPNQLKVPGSGKIKVITQSGSTQQTDTTLEVYYSWRNDFRQNLSKSKIFLAGVDSVYDENSTNQQLGYSFIPNPNIANNSNALGCIRKAIDDWVCATEIRWQLDDSVAVISDTSDKNSTIRFGNTGASNILGQTHVWHRVCNDPNNNTMAFNPDIDITLSNAPNQNWFYDSTGTQPQPAGTYDFYSVILHELGHGHLLKHVNQTDDLMYYHAKIDQNNPIPWNERMTYFSLANLDGGQAIVNQSQPVDFSNCTKHDYPMTPLQKDNCSVSLYTDKLKEPRETDLTAYPNPFERFAKLEFELERQANVGLKLYSLDGRLVRSTPARQYTPGQHRMEINGNDLHSGLYIAILAIGSNEYPVKLIKR
;
A
#
# COMPACT_ATOMS: atom_id res chain seq x y z
N SER A 1 33.92 -3.66 27.72
CA SER A 1 33.72 -3.25 26.32
C SER A 1 32.23 -3.20 26.05
N LYS A 2 31.72 -2.03 25.69
CA LYS A 2 30.31 -1.78 25.37
C LYS A 2 29.92 -2.57 24.13
N HIS A 3 28.79 -3.28 24.16
CA HIS A 3 27.89 -3.45 23.00
C HIS A 3 26.47 -3.18 23.50
N TYR A 4 25.94 -2.02 23.12
CA TYR A 4 24.53 -1.65 23.25
C TYR A 4 23.83 -2.11 21.97
N ILE A 5 22.73 -2.83 22.07
CA ILE A 5 21.71 -2.91 21.03
C ILE A 5 20.37 -2.62 21.70
N SER A 6 19.75 -1.51 21.31
CA SER A 6 18.43 -1.07 21.73
C SER A 6 17.35 -1.74 20.89
N ALA A 7 16.33 -2.30 21.52
CA ALA A 7 15.03 -2.58 20.91
C ALA A 7 13.92 -2.16 21.89
N ARG A 8 12.81 -1.68 21.33
CA ARG A 8 11.76 -0.89 21.99
C ARG A 8 10.98 -1.69 23.05
N PHE A 9 10.80 -1.09 24.21
CA PHE A 9 9.90 -1.53 25.27
C PHE A 9 8.48 -1.02 24.99
N SER A 10 7.52 -1.93 24.81
CA SER A 10 6.12 -1.62 25.13
C SER A 10 5.29 -2.80 25.63
N GLU A 11 5.84 -3.99 25.84
CA GLU A 11 5.12 -5.09 26.49
C GLU A 11 6.14 -6.08 27.07
N VAL A 12 5.87 -6.54 28.30
CA VAL A 12 6.71 -7.41 29.14
C VAL A 12 7.82 -6.70 29.92
N ASN A 13 7.66 -6.69 31.25
CA ASN A 13 8.66 -6.25 32.22
C ASN A 13 9.85 -7.24 32.21
N PHE A 14 11.05 -6.78 31.85
CA PHE A 14 12.21 -7.64 31.60
C PHE A 14 12.87 -8.26 32.85
N GLU A 15 12.35 -8.00 34.06
CA GLU A 15 12.68 -8.82 35.23
C GLU A 15 11.92 -10.16 35.26
N CYS A 16 10.88 -10.33 34.44
CA CYS A 16 10.03 -11.52 34.47
C CYS A 16 10.54 -12.71 33.63
N VAL A 17 11.34 -12.50 32.56
CA VAL A 17 11.56 -13.58 31.58
C VAL A 17 12.71 -14.54 31.94
N GLU A 18 13.71 -14.11 32.72
CA GLU A 18 14.90 -14.94 32.96
C GLU A 18 14.85 -15.87 34.20
N MET A 19 13.77 -15.87 34.99
CA MET A 19 13.69 -16.72 36.21
C MET A 19 12.54 -17.74 36.25
N LEU A 20 11.65 -17.79 35.25
CA LEU A 20 10.30 -18.35 35.44
C LEU A 20 10.09 -19.85 35.19
N TYR A 21 11.12 -20.64 34.85
CA TYR A 21 10.88 -22.05 34.50
C TYR A 21 11.05 -23.08 35.63
N GLU A 22 11.50 -22.72 36.84
CA GLU A 22 11.75 -23.76 37.86
C GLU A 22 11.17 -23.59 39.27
N THR A 23 10.56 -22.46 39.71
CA THR A 23 10.12 -22.42 41.15
C THR A 23 9.05 -21.41 41.62
N ILE A 24 8.24 -20.76 40.77
CA ILE A 24 7.28 -19.71 41.24
C ILE A 24 5.82 -20.16 41.14
N ASP A 25 5.02 -19.79 42.16
CA ASP A 25 3.57 -19.97 42.25
C ASP A 25 2.87 -19.44 40.98
N SER A 26 2.13 -20.32 40.32
CA SER A 26 1.39 -20.02 39.09
C SER A 26 0.39 -18.85 39.23
N SER A 27 -0.03 -18.53 40.45
CA SER A 27 -0.88 -17.36 40.75
C SER A 27 -0.13 -16.05 40.53
N TYR A 28 1.15 -15.99 40.92
CA TYR A 28 2.01 -14.81 40.76
C TYR A 28 2.36 -14.55 39.29
N VAL A 29 2.55 -15.63 38.52
CA VAL A 29 2.76 -15.55 37.06
C VAL A 29 1.51 -15.01 36.36
N ALA A 30 0.33 -15.43 36.79
CA ALA A 30 -0.94 -14.96 36.24
C ALA A 30 -1.22 -13.48 36.56
N GLU A 31 -0.80 -12.99 37.74
CA GLU A 31 -0.85 -11.57 38.05
C GLU A 31 0.07 -10.76 37.12
N CYS A 32 1.27 -11.27 36.85
CA CYS A 32 2.22 -10.62 35.93
C CYS A 32 1.77 -10.64 34.47
N LEU A 33 1.17 -11.75 34.01
CA LEU A 33 0.66 -11.90 32.64
C LEU A 33 -0.77 -11.37 32.46
N GLN A 34 -1.43 -11.00 33.56
CA GLN A 34 -2.86 -10.65 33.64
C GLN A 34 -3.83 -11.77 33.20
N VAL A 35 -3.32 -12.96 32.92
CA VAL A 35 -4.07 -14.16 32.49
C VAL A 35 -3.46 -15.41 33.11
N TYR A 36 -4.27 -16.44 33.37
CA TYR A 36 -3.74 -17.73 33.78
C TYR A 36 -3.14 -18.51 32.59
N PRO A 37 -1.98 -19.17 32.78
CA PRO A 37 -1.16 -19.74 31.71
C PRO A 37 -1.78 -20.93 30.95
N ASN A 38 -2.79 -21.61 31.50
CA ASN A 38 -3.46 -22.72 30.84
C ASN A 38 -4.89 -22.96 31.36
N GLY A 39 -5.68 -23.71 30.59
CA GLY A 39 -7.09 -24.02 30.82
C GLY A 39 -7.39 -24.81 32.08
N ILE A 40 -6.47 -25.67 32.54
CA ILE A 40 -6.65 -26.42 33.79
C ILE A 40 -6.63 -25.44 34.97
N LEU A 41 -5.63 -24.56 35.00
CA LEU A 41 -5.50 -23.56 36.04
C LEU A 41 -6.62 -22.51 35.97
N GLN A 42 -7.03 -22.10 34.76
CA GLN A 42 -8.20 -21.24 34.57
C GLN A 42 -9.45 -21.87 35.23
N ASN A 43 -9.78 -23.12 34.90
CA ASN A 43 -10.93 -23.84 35.49
C ASN A 43 -10.83 -23.98 37.02
N GLN A 44 -9.62 -24.26 37.53
CA GLN A 44 -9.39 -24.31 38.98
C GLN A 44 -9.67 -22.95 39.63
N LYS A 45 -9.14 -21.87 39.08
CA LYS A 45 -9.29 -20.51 39.59
C LYS A 45 -10.71 -19.99 39.49
N TYR A 46 -11.44 -20.41 38.46
CA TYR A 46 -12.88 -20.19 38.37
C TYR A 46 -13.63 -20.88 39.51
N SER A 47 -13.29 -22.14 39.82
CA SER A 47 -13.89 -22.87 40.94
C SER A 47 -13.59 -22.23 42.31
N GLU A 48 -12.38 -21.70 42.49
CA GLU A 48 -11.97 -20.91 43.66
C GLU A 48 -12.79 -19.61 43.75
N PHE A 49 -12.95 -18.89 42.64
CA PHE A 49 -13.79 -17.68 42.56
C PHE A 49 -15.25 -17.98 42.93
N ILE A 50 -15.84 -19.06 42.41
CA ILE A 50 -17.22 -19.45 42.73
C ILE A 50 -17.36 -19.77 44.22
N SER A 51 -16.41 -20.51 44.79
CA SER A 51 -16.42 -20.85 46.22
C SER A 51 -16.35 -19.61 47.11
N ALA A 52 -15.45 -18.67 46.80
CA ALA A 52 -15.31 -17.41 47.52
C ALA A 52 -16.54 -16.50 47.35
N SER A 53 -17.08 -16.41 46.13
CA SER A 53 -18.26 -15.58 45.84
C SER A 53 -19.51 -16.11 46.56
N ASN A 54 -19.70 -17.42 46.64
CA ASN A 54 -20.81 -18.01 47.40
C ASN A 54 -20.74 -17.69 48.90
N GLN A 55 -19.53 -17.63 49.47
CA GLN A 55 -19.36 -17.20 50.86
C GLN A 55 -19.70 -15.71 51.04
N LYS A 56 -19.26 -14.86 50.11
CA LYS A 56 -19.59 -13.42 50.11
C LYS A 56 -21.10 -13.18 50.03
N VAL A 57 -21.80 -13.86 49.12
CA VAL A 57 -23.25 -13.71 48.91
C VAL A 57 -24.06 -14.12 50.14
N GLN A 58 -23.65 -15.13 50.90
CA GLN A 58 -24.33 -15.52 52.14
C GLN A 58 -24.37 -14.40 53.19
N GLY A 59 -23.37 -13.50 53.18
CA GLY A 59 -23.29 -12.34 54.07
C GLY A 59 -23.79 -11.03 53.45
N ALA A 60 -24.17 -11.04 52.17
CA ALA A 60 -24.59 -9.84 51.46
C ALA A 60 -26.07 -9.51 51.75
N SER A 61 -26.37 -8.20 51.82
CA SER A 61 -27.76 -7.73 51.88
C SER A 61 -28.27 -7.38 50.48
N SER A 62 -29.59 -7.31 50.30
CA SER A 62 -30.17 -6.87 49.03
C SER A 62 -29.88 -5.39 48.79
N GLY A 63 -29.30 -5.06 47.64
CA GLY A 63 -29.15 -3.71 47.15
C GLY A 63 -30.31 -3.28 46.23
N THR A 64 -30.26 -2.04 45.75
CA THR A 64 -31.26 -1.48 44.81
C THR A 64 -30.66 -1.03 43.48
N ALA A 65 -29.34 -1.16 43.31
CA ALA A 65 -28.66 -0.85 42.08
C ALA A 65 -28.83 -2.00 41.08
N ASP A 66 -28.91 -1.67 39.80
CA ASP A 66 -28.91 -2.64 38.70
C ASP A 66 -27.54 -2.68 38.05
N ILE A 67 -27.24 -3.79 37.37
CA ILE A 67 -25.99 -3.98 36.62
C ILE A 67 -26.29 -4.29 35.15
N THR A 68 -25.53 -3.67 34.26
CA THR A 68 -25.64 -3.90 32.82
C THR A 68 -24.31 -4.37 32.25
N TYR A 69 -24.34 -5.41 31.42
CA TYR A 69 -23.19 -5.90 30.66
C TYR A 69 -23.44 -5.79 29.17
N THR A 70 -22.44 -5.34 28.41
CA THR A 70 -22.48 -5.21 26.95
C THR A 70 -21.26 -5.86 26.30
N ILE A 71 -21.41 -6.32 25.04
CA ILE A 71 -20.30 -6.83 24.21
C ILE A 71 -19.91 -5.70 23.26
N GLU A 72 -18.64 -5.28 23.29
CA GLU A 72 -18.15 -4.15 22.51
C GLU A 72 -16.82 -4.47 21.80
N ASN A 73 -16.46 -3.65 20.82
CA ASN A 73 -15.17 -3.69 20.12
C ASN A 73 -14.78 -5.05 19.53
N ALA A 74 -15.75 -5.88 19.16
CA ALA A 74 -15.44 -7.17 18.55
C ALA A 74 -14.60 -6.99 17.28
N ALA A 75 -13.58 -7.81 17.11
CA ALA A 75 -12.63 -7.75 16.01
C ALA A 75 -11.96 -9.11 15.84
N THR A 76 -11.36 -9.31 14.68
CA THR A 76 -10.63 -10.53 14.38
C THR A 76 -9.16 -10.20 14.14
N THR A 77 -8.29 -10.92 14.82
CA THR A 77 -6.84 -10.78 14.72
C THR A 77 -6.23 -12.09 14.22
N SER A 78 -4.99 -12.04 13.72
CA SER A 78 -4.22 -13.21 13.32
C SER A 78 -2.81 -13.08 13.86
N SER A 79 -2.28 -14.16 14.44
CA SER A 79 -0.93 -14.23 14.97
C SER A 79 -0.37 -15.63 14.79
N ASN A 80 0.83 -15.74 14.21
CA ASN A 80 1.53 -17.01 13.97
C ASN A 80 0.70 -18.04 13.19
N GLY A 81 -0.18 -17.59 12.29
CA GLY A 81 -1.05 -18.48 11.49
C GLY A 81 -2.30 -18.96 12.21
N THR A 82 -2.56 -18.47 13.43
CA THR A 82 -3.79 -18.73 14.18
C THR A 82 -4.64 -17.47 14.23
N SER A 83 -5.92 -17.62 13.92
CA SER A 83 -6.91 -16.54 13.92
C SER A 83 -7.66 -16.49 15.25
N TYR A 84 -7.95 -15.29 15.73
CA TYR A 84 -8.64 -15.09 17.00
C TYR A 84 -9.79 -14.10 16.84
N PHE A 85 -10.91 -14.40 17.50
CA PHE A 85 -12.02 -13.49 17.72
C PHE A 85 -11.84 -12.82 19.08
N GLU A 86 -11.72 -11.51 19.08
CA GLU A 86 -11.47 -10.69 20.27
C GLU A 86 -12.61 -9.72 20.48
N TYR A 87 -13.01 -9.50 21.72
CA TYR A 87 -14.07 -8.57 22.09
C TYR A 87 -13.90 -8.13 23.54
N ASP A 88 -14.53 -7.00 23.87
CA ASP A 88 -14.55 -6.47 25.22
C ASP A 88 -15.90 -6.73 25.88
N ILE A 89 -15.88 -6.97 27.19
CA ILE A 89 -17.08 -6.92 28.01
C ILE A 89 -17.06 -5.62 28.81
N TYR A 90 -18.09 -4.80 28.64
CA TYR A 90 -18.28 -3.57 29.39
C TYR A 90 -19.30 -3.78 30.50
N VAL A 91 -19.17 -3.01 31.59
CA VAL A 91 -20.08 -3.03 32.73
C VAL A 91 -20.46 -1.61 33.17
N SER A 92 -21.70 -1.43 33.63
CA SER A 92 -22.19 -0.19 34.25
C SER A 92 -23.21 -0.49 35.35
N SER A 93 -23.50 0.49 36.20
CA SER A 93 -24.54 0.40 37.22
C SER A 93 -25.57 1.52 37.13
N SER A 94 -26.83 1.25 37.47
CA SER A 94 -27.89 2.26 37.46
C SER A 94 -27.71 3.37 38.51
N THR A 95 -26.86 3.15 39.50
CA THR A 95 -26.42 4.14 40.49
C THR A 95 -24.92 4.04 40.72
N ASP A 96 -24.31 5.09 41.26
CA ASP A 96 -22.90 5.07 41.61
C ASP A 96 -22.61 4.10 42.78
N VAL A 97 -21.73 3.13 42.55
CA VAL A 97 -21.40 2.05 43.49
C VAL A 97 -19.90 1.75 43.45
N TYR A 98 -19.42 0.94 44.40
CA TYR A 98 -18.07 0.39 44.36
C TYR A 98 -18.11 -1.11 44.06
N PHE A 99 -17.71 -1.48 42.84
CA PHE A 99 -17.84 -2.84 42.30
C PHE A 99 -17.00 -3.85 43.09
N ASP A 100 -17.60 -4.96 43.56
CA ASP A 100 -16.88 -6.02 44.27
C ASP A 100 -16.70 -7.24 43.39
N ASN A 101 -17.80 -7.83 42.94
CA ASN A 101 -17.79 -9.06 42.15
C ASN A 101 -18.73 -8.96 40.95
N GLY A 102 -18.38 -9.66 39.88
CA GLY A 102 -19.23 -9.92 38.73
C GLY A 102 -18.94 -11.29 38.13
N LEU A 103 -19.96 -11.87 37.51
CA LEU A 103 -19.85 -13.10 36.74
C LEU A 103 -20.42 -12.85 35.36
N VAL A 104 -19.67 -13.21 34.33
CA VAL A 104 -20.12 -13.19 32.94
C VAL A 104 -20.21 -14.61 32.44
N ARG A 105 -21.31 -15.01 31.79
CA ARG A 105 -21.47 -16.31 31.12
C ARG A 105 -21.78 -16.07 29.65
N ILE A 106 -20.95 -16.64 28.78
CA ILE A 106 -21.04 -16.48 27.33
C ILE A 106 -21.30 -17.84 26.71
N GLN A 107 -22.42 -17.95 26.00
CA GLN A 107 -22.64 -19.03 25.04
C GLN A 107 -21.98 -18.67 23.71
N TYR A 108 -21.46 -19.66 23.00
CA TYR A 108 -20.76 -19.48 21.72
C TYR A 108 -21.04 -20.64 20.75
N ASN A 109 -20.82 -20.43 19.46
CA ASN A 109 -20.92 -21.47 18.44
C ASN A 109 -19.75 -22.47 18.51
N THR A 110 -20.02 -23.74 18.77
CA THR A 110 -18.98 -24.78 18.86
C THR A 110 -18.38 -25.14 17.51
N ASP A 111 -19.07 -24.90 16.39
CA ASP A 111 -18.50 -25.13 15.06
C ASP A 111 -17.46 -24.05 14.74
N ALA A 112 -17.70 -22.81 15.21
CA ALA A 112 -16.76 -21.69 15.09
C ALA A 112 -15.51 -21.82 15.99
N PHE A 113 -15.66 -22.25 17.25
CA PHE A 113 -14.58 -22.18 18.25
C PHE A 113 -14.11 -23.54 18.80
N GLY A 114 -14.85 -24.61 18.55
CA GLY A 114 -14.68 -25.92 19.20
C GLY A 114 -15.31 -25.98 20.59
N GLN A 115 -15.35 -27.17 21.19
CA GLN A 115 -15.99 -27.38 22.50
C GLN A 115 -15.03 -27.15 23.67
N ASN A 116 -15.55 -26.81 24.86
CA ASN A 116 -14.79 -26.62 26.11
C ASN A 116 -13.55 -25.71 25.91
N VAL A 117 -13.79 -24.49 25.43
CA VAL A 117 -12.73 -23.58 24.98
C VAL A 117 -11.74 -23.23 26.09
N VAL A 118 -12.15 -23.22 27.36
CA VAL A 118 -11.21 -22.93 28.47
C VAL A 118 -10.27 -24.11 28.66
N GLY A 119 -10.81 -25.31 28.89
CA GLY A 119 -10.04 -26.54 29.12
C GLY A 119 -9.11 -26.90 27.96
N ASN A 120 -9.47 -26.49 26.74
CA ASN A 120 -8.67 -26.69 25.52
C ASN A 120 -7.71 -25.53 25.20
N ASN A 121 -7.53 -24.54 26.09
CA ASN A 121 -6.64 -23.38 25.92
C ASN A 121 -7.00 -22.47 24.72
N LYS A 122 -8.27 -22.45 24.31
CA LYS A 122 -8.76 -21.65 23.18
C LYS A 122 -9.36 -20.31 23.58
N VAL A 123 -9.50 -20.03 24.87
CA VAL A 123 -9.94 -18.71 25.36
C VAL A 123 -9.02 -18.18 26.44
N THR A 124 -8.85 -16.86 26.43
CA THR A 124 -8.22 -16.11 27.52
C THR A 124 -9.08 -14.89 27.83
N ALA A 125 -9.08 -14.47 29.09
CA ALA A 125 -9.74 -13.24 29.53
C ALA A 125 -8.74 -12.39 30.32
N GLN A 126 -8.56 -11.15 29.88
CA GLN A 126 -7.66 -10.16 30.44
C GLN A 126 -8.42 -9.10 31.23
N ARG A 127 -7.71 -8.41 32.12
CA ARG A 127 -8.26 -7.30 32.92
C ARG A 127 -8.67 -6.14 32.00
N GLY A 128 -9.84 -5.57 32.27
CA GLY A 128 -10.25 -4.28 31.74
C GLY A 128 -9.94 -3.14 32.71
N THR A 129 -10.45 -1.96 32.41
CA THR A 129 -10.29 -0.75 33.24
C THR A 129 -10.82 -0.94 34.66
N VAL A 130 -11.98 -1.60 34.83
CA VAL A 130 -12.60 -1.83 36.16
C VAL A 130 -11.72 -2.70 37.06
N THR A 131 -10.93 -3.59 36.46
CA THR A 131 -10.14 -4.62 37.18
C THR A 131 -8.63 -4.39 37.07
N ALA A 132 -8.21 -3.20 36.65
CA ALA A 132 -6.81 -2.90 36.35
C ALA A 132 -5.87 -2.98 37.57
N SER A 133 -6.38 -2.76 38.78
CA SER A 133 -5.57 -2.85 40.01
C SER A 133 -5.32 -4.32 40.40
N MET A 134 -4.07 -4.76 40.23
CA MET A 134 -3.63 -6.11 40.59
C MET A 134 -3.71 -6.40 42.10
N GLY A 135 -3.66 -5.36 42.95
CA GLY A 135 -3.74 -5.53 44.41
C GLY A 135 -5.17 -5.49 44.96
N ASP A 136 -6.15 -5.09 44.15
CA ASP A 136 -7.54 -4.93 44.59
C ASP A 136 -8.50 -5.95 43.95
N TYR A 137 -8.14 -6.52 42.80
CA TYR A 137 -8.91 -7.54 42.09
C TYR A 137 -8.04 -8.72 41.72
N TYR A 138 -8.58 -9.94 41.82
CA TYR A 138 -7.96 -11.13 41.26
C TYR A 138 -7.92 -11.05 39.72
N ALA A 139 -7.00 -11.79 39.10
CA ALA A 139 -7.01 -11.95 37.65
C ALA A 139 -8.33 -12.62 37.22
N PRO A 140 -8.92 -12.23 36.07
CA PRO A 140 -10.13 -12.85 35.56
C PRO A 140 -9.96 -14.37 35.45
N SER A 141 -10.98 -15.11 35.88
CA SER A 141 -10.91 -16.57 35.99
C SER A 141 -11.94 -17.21 35.05
N PRO A 142 -11.56 -17.58 33.81
CA PRO A 142 -12.43 -18.33 32.91
C PRO A 142 -12.64 -19.78 33.37
N GLY A 143 -13.83 -20.34 33.15
CA GLY A 143 -14.10 -21.76 33.36
C GLY A 143 -15.24 -22.27 32.47
N ASP A 144 -15.13 -23.53 32.02
CA ASP A 144 -16.18 -24.17 31.21
C ASP A 144 -17.39 -24.54 32.09
N ILE A 145 -18.60 -24.26 31.60
CA ILE A 145 -19.88 -24.58 32.26
C ILE A 145 -20.59 -25.72 31.54
N SER A 146 -20.58 -25.66 30.21
CA SER A 146 -21.01 -26.72 29.29
C SER A 146 -20.04 -26.76 28.11
N THR A 147 -20.31 -27.60 27.12
CA THR A 147 -19.49 -27.71 25.91
C THR A 147 -19.46 -26.44 25.05
N ASP A 148 -20.46 -25.57 25.22
CA ASP A 148 -20.74 -24.36 24.42
C ASP A 148 -20.90 -23.09 25.29
N VAL A 149 -20.64 -23.18 26.61
CA VAL A 149 -20.72 -22.05 27.54
C VAL A 149 -19.49 -22.03 28.42
N PHE A 150 -18.80 -20.89 28.44
CA PHE A 150 -17.80 -20.59 29.45
C PHE A 150 -18.24 -19.39 30.29
N ALA A 151 -17.68 -19.28 31.48
CA ALA A 151 -17.91 -18.16 32.38
C ALA A 151 -16.60 -17.50 32.74
N VAL A 152 -16.62 -16.19 33.01
CA VAL A 152 -15.47 -15.45 33.54
C VAL A 152 -15.87 -14.81 34.85
N GLY A 153 -15.24 -15.26 35.93
CA GLY A 153 -15.37 -14.66 37.25
C GLY A 153 -14.45 -13.48 37.42
N VAL A 154 -14.98 -12.38 37.96
CA VAL A 154 -14.22 -11.19 38.34
C VAL A 154 -14.55 -10.85 39.78
N GLY A 155 -13.55 -10.79 40.66
CA GLY A 155 -13.78 -10.54 42.07
C GLY A 155 -12.69 -9.71 42.72
N ALA A 156 -13.13 -8.82 43.60
CA ALA A 156 -12.27 -8.07 44.50
C ALA A 156 -11.58 -8.99 45.51
N GLU A 157 -10.32 -8.68 45.80
CA GLU A 157 -9.51 -9.28 46.86
C GLU A 157 -10.22 -9.19 48.21
N LEU A 158 -10.04 -10.19 49.07
CA LEU A 158 -10.74 -10.27 50.36
C LEU A 158 -10.50 -9.03 51.26
N ASN A 159 -9.33 -8.41 51.15
CA ASN A 159 -8.90 -7.28 52.00
C ASN A 159 -8.71 -5.97 51.22
N THR A 160 -9.35 -5.78 50.06
CA THR A 160 -9.21 -4.52 49.31
C THR A 160 -9.90 -3.34 50.02
N TYR A 161 -9.23 -2.19 49.99
CA TYR A 161 -9.76 -0.90 50.43
C TYR A 161 -10.08 0.06 49.27
N ASN A 162 -9.80 -0.33 48.02
CA ASN A 162 -9.85 0.53 46.84
C ASN A 162 -10.64 -0.12 45.69
N ARG A 163 -11.87 -0.56 45.96
CA ARG A 163 -12.78 -1.02 44.89
C ARG A 163 -12.99 0.07 43.84
N TYR A 164 -13.19 -0.34 42.60
CA TYR A 164 -13.45 0.54 41.48
C TYR A 164 -14.81 1.24 41.64
N TYR A 165 -14.81 2.57 41.45
CA TYR A 165 -16.02 3.39 41.47
C TYR A 165 -16.76 3.25 40.15
N LEU A 166 -17.81 2.42 40.15
CA LEU A 166 -18.61 2.11 38.98
C LEU A 166 -19.85 3.02 38.92
N THR A 167 -20.14 3.54 37.73
CA THR A 167 -21.23 4.50 37.48
C THR A 167 -22.12 4.02 36.34
N SER A 168 -23.06 4.85 35.92
CA SER A 168 -23.88 4.60 34.73
C SER A 168 -23.13 4.68 33.39
N THR A 169 -21.87 5.10 33.39
CA THR A 169 -21.03 5.10 32.18
C THR A 169 -20.43 3.71 31.97
N PRO A 170 -20.74 3.02 30.85
CA PRO A 170 -20.13 1.73 30.52
C PRO A 170 -18.61 1.82 30.54
N THR A 171 -17.99 0.88 31.26
CA THR A 171 -16.53 0.80 31.41
C THR A 171 -16.08 -0.63 31.17
N GLN A 172 -14.97 -0.82 30.45
CA GLN A 172 -14.41 -2.13 30.13
C GLN A 172 -14.09 -2.92 31.42
N LEU A 173 -14.71 -4.10 31.55
CA LEU A 173 -14.48 -5.06 32.62
C LEU A 173 -13.42 -6.09 32.23
N LEU A 174 -13.51 -6.61 31.00
CA LEU A 174 -12.70 -7.69 30.46
C LEU A 174 -12.35 -7.42 28.99
N HIS A 175 -11.22 -7.97 28.56
CA HIS A 175 -10.92 -8.24 27.17
C HIS A 175 -10.85 -9.75 26.96
N VAL A 176 -11.60 -10.30 26.03
CA VAL A 176 -11.70 -11.75 25.77
C VAL A 176 -11.14 -12.06 24.39
N LYS A 177 -10.31 -13.10 24.32
CA LYS A 177 -9.69 -13.58 23.08
C LYS A 177 -9.95 -15.07 22.91
N MET A 178 -10.63 -15.43 21.81
CA MET A 178 -11.04 -16.79 21.47
C MET A 178 -10.37 -17.26 20.17
N GLU A 179 -9.79 -18.45 20.14
CA GLU A 179 -9.20 -19.06 18.95
C GLU A 179 -10.28 -19.55 17.97
N ILE A 180 -10.23 -19.09 16.73
CA ILE A 180 -11.17 -19.48 15.67
C ILE A 180 -10.76 -20.83 15.09
N SER A 181 -11.71 -21.76 15.09
CA SER A 181 -11.57 -23.09 14.50
C SER A 181 -12.11 -23.16 13.08
N ASP A 182 -13.22 -22.46 12.78
CA ASP A 182 -13.78 -22.36 11.44
C ASP A 182 -14.21 -20.92 11.12
N CYS A 183 -13.67 -20.39 10.04
CA CYS A 183 -13.94 -19.05 9.53
C CYS A 183 -15.26 -18.93 8.76
N SER A 184 -15.88 -20.04 8.32
CA SER A 184 -17.17 -20.00 7.62
C SER A 184 -18.38 -19.92 8.55
N GLU A 185 -18.15 -20.11 9.84
CA GLU A 185 -19.19 -20.06 10.86
C GLU A 185 -19.32 -18.65 11.46
N LEU A 186 -20.46 -18.38 12.09
CA LEU A 186 -20.68 -17.17 12.88
C LEU A 186 -20.33 -17.43 14.35
N PRO A 187 -19.89 -16.40 15.09
CA PRO A 187 -19.51 -16.56 16.50
C PRO A 187 -20.70 -16.95 17.40
N ASP A 188 -21.90 -16.46 17.07
CA ASP A 188 -23.15 -16.59 17.84
C ASP A 188 -22.96 -16.36 19.35
N LEU A 189 -22.22 -15.30 19.71
CA LEU A 189 -22.01 -14.98 21.12
C LEU A 189 -23.27 -14.40 21.72
N GLN A 190 -23.63 -14.87 22.92
CA GLN A 190 -24.68 -14.25 23.72
C GLN A 190 -24.43 -14.47 25.21
N PHE A 191 -24.89 -13.53 26.04
CA PHE A 191 -24.95 -13.78 27.47
C PHE A 191 -26.02 -14.83 27.80
N THR A 192 -25.72 -15.73 28.73
CA THR A 192 -26.65 -16.78 29.19
C THR A 192 -26.68 -16.88 30.72
N ASP A 193 -27.68 -17.57 31.27
CA ASP A 193 -27.83 -17.79 32.72
C ASP A 193 -27.77 -16.51 33.58
N GLN A 194 -28.44 -15.44 33.12
CA GLN A 194 -28.43 -14.13 33.78
C GLN A 194 -28.81 -14.18 35.27
N SER A 195 -29.66 -15.13 35.69
CA SER A 195 -30.00 -15.32 37.11
C SER A 195 -28.77 -15.68 37.97
N THR A 196 -27.86 -16.50 37.43
CA THR A 196 -26.62 -16.88 38.12
C THR A 196 -25.61 -15.74 38.07
N MET A 197 -25.52 -15.03 36.93
CA MET A 197 -24.70 -13.82 36.80
C MET A 197 -25.09 -12.76 37.84
N LEU A 198 -26.39 -12.50 37.99
CA LEU A 198 -26.94 -11.56 38.98
C LEU A 198 -26.63 -12.00 40.41
N THR A 199 -26.86 -13.28 40.73
CA THR A 199 -26.64 -13.82 42.09
C THR A 199 -25.21 -13.61 42.59
N LEU A 200 -24.22 -13.65 41.70
CA LEU A 200 -22.80 -13.48 42.04
C LEU A 200 -22.24 -12.09 41.73
N SER A 201 -23.09 -11.15 41.34
CA SER A 201 -22.71 -9.75 41.14
C SER A 201 -22.97 -8.95 42.42
N MET A 202 -21.94 -8.29 42.94
CA MET A 202 -21.99 -7.58 44.22
C MET A 202 -21.24 -6.25 44.17
N TYR A 203 -21.63 -5.34 45.05
CA TYR A 203 -20.99 -4.04 45.24
C TYR A 203 -21.00 -3.62 46.71
N THR A 204 -20.38 -2.46 46.98
CA THR A 204 -20.42 -1.77 48.27
C THR A 204 -20.70 -0.29 48.05
N ASN A 205 -21.13 0.42 49.10
CA ASN A 205 -21.40 1.86 49.02
C ASN A 205 -20.14 2.74 49.23
N THR A 206 -19.01 2.13 49.60
CA THR A 206 -17.74 2.82 49.88
C THR A 206 -16.57 1.95 49.45
N ALA A 207 -15.49 2.53 48.92
CA ALA A 207 -14.33 1.80 48.36
C ALA A 207 -13.80 0.62 49.23
N GLY A 208 -13.70 0.81 50.55
CA GLY A 208 -13.25 -0.21 51.50
C GLY A 208 -14.34 -0.77 52.40
N GLY A 209 -15.61 -0.70 51.98
CA GLY A 209 -16.75 -1.17 52.77
C GLY A 209 -16.73 -2.69 52.93
N SER A 210 -17.03 -3.17 54.13
CA SER A 210 -17.19 -4.62 54.40
C SER A 210 -18.63 -5.12 54.22
N ASN A 211 -19.60 -4.20 54.08
CA ASN A 211 -21.00 -4.55 53.85
C ASN A 211 -21.28 -4.70 52.35
N LEU A 212 -21.39 -5.95 51.90
CA LEU A 212 -21.67 -6.29 50.51
C LEU A 212 -23.17 -6.21 50.23
N LEU A 213 -23.49 -5.70 49.05
CA LEU A 213 -24.84 -5.61 48.51
C LEU A 213 -24.90 -6.38 47.19
N THR A 214 -25.95 -7.16 46.98
CA THR A 214 -26.26 -7.72 45.66
C THR A 214 -26.92 -6.68 44.78
N PHE A 215 -26.73 -6.76 43.46
CA PHE A 215 -27.55 -5.99 42.52
C PHE A 215 -29.00 -6.51 42.51
N ASP A 216 -29.96 -5.64 42.16
CA ASP A 216 -31.39 -5.94 42.12
C ASP A 216 -31.77 -6.59 40.78
N ASN A 217 -31.37 -5.97 39.66
CA ASN A 217 -31.59 -6.50 38.32
C ASN A 217 -30.31 -6.55 37.48
N ILE A 218 -30.32 -7.40 36.44
CA ILE A 218 -29.27 -7.52 35.44
C ILE A 218 -29.84 -7.26 34.04
N THR A 219 -29.10 -6.54 33.22
CA THR A 219 -29.34 -6.43 31.78
C THR A 219 -28.11 -6.89 31.02
N ALA A 220 -28.21 -8.02 30.31
CA ALA A 220 -27.13 -8.56 29.49
C ALA A 220 -27.72 -9.22 28.24
N THR A 221 -28.17 -8.41 27.29
CA THR A 221 -28.96 -8.87 26.13
C THR A 221 -28.21 -8.83 24.80
N ASP A 222 -26.96 -8.33 24.81
CA ASP A 222 -26.18 -8.23 23.58
C ASP A 222 -25.85 -9.61 23.02
N THR A 223 -25.82 -9.65 21.69
CA THR A 223 -25.37 -10.79 20.90
C THR A 223 -24.35 -10.31 19.86
N GLU A 224 -23.42 -11.17 19.46
CA GLU A 224 -22.42 -10.82 18.44
C GLU A 224 -22.27 -11.96 17.42
N ASN A 225 -22.65 -11.66 16.17
CA ASN A 225 -22.81 -12.61 15.07
C ASN A 225 -22.16 -12.10 13.76
N ARG A 226 -21.13 -11.25 13.84
CA ARG A 226 -20.39 -10.81 12.64
C ARG A 226 -19.58 -11.93 12.00
N ASP A 227 -19.21 -11.73 10.73
CA ASP A 227 -18.28 -12.62 10.04
C ASP A 227 -16.93 -12.68 10.77
N LEU A 228 -16.43 -13.90 11.02
CA LEU A 228 -15.19 -14.12 11.75
C LEU A 228 -13.97 -13.67 10.94
N CYS A 229 -13.86 -14.04 9.67
CA CYS A 229 -12.61 -13.88 8.91
C CYS A 229 -12.77 -12.97 7.71
N THR A 230 -13.24 -11.73 7.95
CA THR A 230 -13.36 -10.73 6.90
C THR A 230 -11.97 -10.27 6.46
N MET A 231 -11.67 -10.42 5.16
CA MET A 231 -10.43 -9.90 4.57
C MET A 231 -10.21 -8.43 4.94
N ASN A 232 -9.00 -8.11 5.39
CA ASN A 232 -8.57 -6.76 5.67
C ASN A 232 -7.17 -6.49 5.16
N ILE A 233 -7.03 -5.56 4.21
CA ILE A 233 -5.75 -5.04 3.73
C ILE A 233 -5.27 -3.94 4.68
N THR A 234 -4.12 -4.16 5.32
CA THR A 234 -3.52 -3.23 6.29
C THR A 234 -2.49 -2.29 5.66
N GLY A 235 -1.93 -2.64 4.49
CA GLY A 235 -0.99 -1.76 3.80
C GLY A 235 -0.39 -2.34 2.54
N MET A 236 0.47 -1.54 1.90
CA MET A 236 1.20 -1.90 0.68
C MET A 236 2.54 -1.17 0.62
N ALA A 237 3.62 -1.85 0.21
CA ALA A 237 4.93 -1.25 0.03
C ALA A 237 5.81 -2.01 -0.98
N PRO A 238 6.73 -1.32 -1.69
CA PRO A 238 6.82 0.14 -1.80
C PRO A 238 5.63 0.73 -2.58
N LEU A 239 5.39 2.04 -2.46
CA LEU A 239 4.28 2.73 -3.15
C LEU A 239 4.67 3.27 -4.54
N GLN A 240 5.93 3.16 -4.92
CA GLN A 240 6.43 3.50 -6.25
C GLN A 240 7.32 2.35 -6.75
N VAL A 241 7.05 1.88 -7.96
CA VAL A 241 7.76 0.78 -8.64
C VAL A 241 7.75 0.98 -10.14
N ASN A 242 8.57 0.22 -10.86
CA ASN A 242 8.59 0.24 -12.31
C ASN A 242 7.94 -1.04 -12.88
N GLY A 243 7.17 -0.88 -13.96
CA GLY A 243 6.54 -2.00 -14.65
C GLY A 243 7.54 -2.76 -15.53
N GLY A 244 7.53 -4.09 -15.48
CA GLY A 244 8.37 -4.93 -16.36
C GLY A 244 9.86 -4.91 -16.07
N THR A 245 10.28 -4.32 -14.94
CA THR A 245 11.69 -4.31 -14.49
C THR A 245 12.05 -5.47 -13.57
N GLY A 246 11.04 -6.13 -13.00
CA GLY A 246 11.19 -7.15 -11.95
C GLY A 246 10.82 -6.66 -10.54
N ASP A 247 10.43 -5.38 -10.40
CA ASP A 247 10.09 -4.79 -9.11
C ASP A 247 8.90 -5.50 -8.46
N ILE A 248 8.97 -5.66 -7.13
CA ILE A 248 7.99 -6.38 -6.33
C ILE A 248 7.29 -5.43 -5.37
N VAL A 249 5.96 -5.53 -5.32
CA VAL A 249 5.10 -4.87 -4.33
C VAL A 249 4.57 -5.92 -3.36
N THR A 250 4.64 -5.62 -2.07
CA THR A 250 4.08 -6.44 -0.99
C THR A 250 2.80 -5.78 -0.48
N ILE A 251 1.70 -6.54 -0.49
CA ILE A 251 0.42 -6.19 0.10
C ILE A 251 0.31 -6.94 1.42
N MET A 252 0.08 -6.20 2.50
CA MET A 252 -0.04 -6.72 3.86
C MET A 252 -1.51 -6.69 4.26
N GLY A 253 -1.94 -7.70 5.00
CA GLY A 253 -3.31 -7.79 5.49
C GLY A 253 -3.52 -9.01 6.35
N ASN A 254 -4.78 -9.42 6.48
CA ASN A 254 -5.20 -10.65 7.14
C ASN A 254 -6.35 -11.29 6.37
N PHE A 255 -6.50 -12.60 6.50
CA PHE A 255 -7.60 -13.38 5.90
C PHE A 255 -7.61 -13.35 4.37
N PHE A 256 -6.43 -13.30 3.74
CA PHE A 256 -6.32 -13.54 2.29
C PHE A 256 -6.57 -15.00 1.92
N GLY A 257 -6.49 -15.92 2.89
CA GLY A 257 -6.51 -17.36 2.70
C GLY A 257 -5.17 -17.91 2.21
N SER A 258 -4.95 -19.21 2.38
CA SER A 258 -3.74 -19.90 1.89
C SER A 258 -3.78 -20.23 0.40
N THR A 259 -4.97 -20.19 -0.21
CA THR A 259 -5.15 -20.47 -1.64
C THR A 259 -5.14 -19.18 -2.42
N LYS A 260 -4.26 -19.11 -3.43
CA LYS A 260 -4.08 -17.93 -4.28
C LYS A 260 -5.41 -17.49 -4.90
N GLY A 261 -5.73 -16.21 -4.72
CA GLY A 261 -6.85 -15.54 -5.39
C GLY A 261 -6.43 -14.75 -6.63
N THR A 262 -7.18 -13.70 -6.96
CA THR A 262 -6.90 -12.80 -8.09
C THR A 262 -6.47 -11.42 -7.61
N ILE A 263 -5.44 -10.87 -8.24
CA ILE A 263 -5.03 -9.46 -8.07
C ILE A 263 -5.41 -8.68 -9.33
N MET A 264 -6.01 -7.50 -9.16
CA MET A 264 -6.31 -6.60 -10.28
C MET A 264 -5.55 -5.27 -10.16
N MET A 265 -4.98 -4.82 -11.27
CA MET A 265 -4.36 -3.50 -11.43
C MET A 265 -5.15 -2.64 -12.42
N ARG A 266 -4.90 -1.33 -12.43
CA ARG A 266 -5.53 -0.40 -13.38
C ARG A 266 -4.91 -0.50 -14.77
N ASN A 267 -5.69 -0.27 -15.82
CA ASN A 267 -5.21 -0.31 -17.20
C ASN A 267 -4.65 1.04 -17.65
N ALA A 268 -3.37 1.10 -18.00
CA ALA A 268 -2.73 2.32 -18.51
C ALA A 268 -3.21 2.71 -19.92
N ASP A 269 -3.67 1.75 -20.73
CA ASP A 269 -4.15 2.01 -22.09
C ASP A 269 -5.53 2.71 -22.14
N ASP A 270 -6.17 2.91 -20.98
CA ASP A 270 -7.41 3.67 -20.84
C ASP A 270 -7.40 4.67 -19.67
N GLY A 271 -6.20 5.07 -19.25
CA GLY A 271 -6.00 6.06 -18.17
C GLY A 271 -6.45 5.57 -16.79
N GLY A 272 -6.55 4.26 -16.60
CA GLY A 272 -6.91 3.60 -15.35
C GLY A 272 -8.41 3.41 -15.15
N ALA A 273 -9.22 3.58 -16.20
CA ALA A 273 -10.66 3.40 -16.15
C ALA A 273 -11.03 1.93 -15.86
N SER A 274 -10.37 0.98 -16.52
CA SER A 274 -10.66 -0.45 -16.35
C SER A 274 -9.66 -1.18 -15.43
N TRP A 275 -9.99 -2.43 -15.12
CA TRP A 275 -9.17 -3.34 -14.30
C TRP A 275 -8.60 -4.47 -15.17
N ILE A 276 -7.37 -4.88 -14.85
CA ILE A 276 -6.65 -5.98 -15.49
C ILE A 276 -6.29 -7.01 -14.41
N PRO A 277 -6.65 -8.30 -14.58
CA PRO A 277 -6.19 -9.35 -13.69
C PRO A 277 -4.70 -9.65 -13.95
N LEU A 278 -3.91 -9.74 -12.88
CA LEU A 278 -2.56 -10.29 -12.95
C LEU A 278 -2.64 -11.80 -13.22
N ASP A 279 -1.64 -12.33 -13.94
CA ASP A 279 -1.50 -13.76 -14.12
C ASP A 279 -0.72 -14.42 -12.98
N ASP A 280 -0.71 -15.75 -12.95
CA ASP A 280 -0.05 -16.53 -11.90
C ASP A 280 1.45 -16.31 -11.81
N TYR A 281 2.09 -15.89 -12.91
CA TYR A 281 3.52 -15.65 -12.97
C TYR A 281 3.91 -14.38 -12.21
N ASP A 282 3.01 -13.38 -12.18
CA ASP A 282 3.22 -12.11 -11.49
C ASP A 282 2.82 -12.17 -10.01
N ILE A 283 1.94 -13.09 -9.61
CA ILE A 283 1.66 -13.35 -8.18
C ILE A 283 2.71 -14.31 -7.63
N THR A 284 3.82 -13.74 -7.16
CA THR A 284 5.02 -14.46 -6.71
C THR A 284 4.89 -15.11 -5.33
N GLN A 285 4.03 -14.57 -4.45
CA GLN A 285 3.76 -15.14 -3.14
C GLN A 285 2.32 -14.83 -2.73
N TRP A 286 1.66 -15.79 -2.08
CA TRP A 286 0.34 -15.61 -1.46
C TRP A 286 0.29 -16.40 -0.16
N THR A 287 0.10 -15.70 0.95
CA THR A 287 -0.18 -16.26 2.27
C THR A 287 -1.40 -15.56 2.85
N ASP A 288 -1.87 -16.00 4.01
CA ASP A 288 -3.04 -15.40 4.65
C ASP A 288 -2.84 -13.92 5.03
N ASN A 289 -1.59 -13.50 5.26
CA ASN A 289 -1.27 -12.14 5.74
C ASN A 289 -0.39 -11.34 4.77
N GLU A 290 0.15 -11.96 3.71
CA GLU A 290 1.09 -11.32 2.79
C GLU A 290 0.90 -11.81 1.35
N ILE A 291 0.79 -10.85 0.42
CA ILE A 291 0.79 -11.12 -1.03
C ILE A 291 1.93 -10.35 -1.67
N LYS A 292 2.77 -11.01 -2.48
CA LYS A 292 3.83 -10.35 -3.26
C LYS A 292 3.54 -10.45 -4.74
N ILE A 293 3.49 -9.30 -5.40
CA ILE A 293 3.29 -9.19 -6.84
C ILE A 293 4.53 -8.60 -7.51
N ARG A 294 4.96 -9.20 -8.61
CA ARG A 294 5.89 -8.58 -9.57
C ARG A 294 5.06 -7.70 -10.49
N VAL A 295 5.42 -6.44 -10.67
CA VAL A 295 4.64 -5.54 -11.54
C VAL A 295 5.03 -5.75 -13.01
N PRO A 296 4.14 -6.29 -13.86
CA PRO A 296 4.46 -6.52 -15.26
C PRO A 296 4.31 -5.24 -16.08
N SER A 297 4.93 -5.19 -17.26
CA SER A 297 4.68 -4.12 -18.23
C SER A 297 3.53 -4.42 -19.18
N THR A 298 3.20 -5.70 -19.37
CA THR A 298 2.12 -6.16 -20.25
C THR A 298 1.53 -7.48 -19.76
N LEU A 299 0.23 -7.66 -20.00
CA LEU A 299 -0.51 -8.88 -19.70
C LEU A 299 -1.41 -9.27 -20.88
N PRO A 300 -1.57 -10.56 -21.20
CA PRO A 300 -2.54 -10.98 -22.21
C PRO A 300 -3.98 -10.68 -21.75
N ILE A 301 -4.86 -10.30 -22.68
CA ILE A 301 -6.31 -10.12 -22.38
C ILE A 301 -6.93 -11.44 -21.89
N ASN A 302 -6.49 -12.58 -22.45
CA ASN A 302 -6.80 -13.93 -22.03
C ASN A 302 -5.72 -14.91 -22.52
N ALA A 303 -5.68 -16.12 -21.95
CA ALA A 303 -4.69 -17.15 -22.33
C ALA A 303 -4.77 -17.60 -23.81
N THR A 304 -5.86 -17.28 -24.51
CA THR A 304 -6.15 -17.74 -25.89
C THR A 304 -5.87 -16.70 -26.98
N ASN A 305 -5.64 -15.43 -26.64
CA ASN A 305 -5.29 -14.36 -27.59
C ASN A 305 -4.06 -13.58 -27.10
N PRO A 306 -2.85 -14.15 -27.22
CA PRO A 306 -1.60 -13.56 -26.71
C PRO A 306 -1.19 -12.28 -27.45
N ASN A 307 -1.87 -11.93 -28.55
CA ASN A 307 -1.51 -10.78 -29.39
C ASN A 307 -2.18 -9.47 -28.97
N GLN A 308 -3.15 -9.52 -28.05
CA GLN A 308 -3.69 -8.33 -27.42
C GLN A 308 -3.20 -8.29 -25.98
N LEU A 309 -2.27 -7.37 -25.74
CA LEU A 309 -1.68 -7.13 -24.44
C LEU A 309 -2.28 -5.87 -23.83
N LYS A 310 -2.64 -5.92 -22.55
CA LYS A 310 -2.99 -4.76 -21.74
C LYS A 310 -1.79 -4.30 -20.92
N VAL A 311 -1.72 -3.02 -20.61
CA VAL A 311 -0.61 -2.43 -19.83
C VAL A 311 -1.10 -2.11 -18.41
N PRO A 312 -0.63 -2.81 -17.36
CA PRO A 312 -0.91 -2.41 -15.98
C PRO A 312 -0.25 -1.07 -15.64
N GLY A 313 -0.98 -0.21 -14.94
CA GLY A 313 -0.53 1.13 -14.55
C GLY A 313 -0.89 1.49 -13.12
N SER A 314 -0.58 2.74 -12.76
CA SER A 314 -0.77 3.29 -11.42
C SER A 314 -2.24 3.24 -10.98
N GLY A 315 -2.47 3.04 -9.68
CA GLY A 315 -3.81 2.98 -9.10
C GLY A 315 -3.86 2.19 -7.80
N LYS A 316 -5.03 2.15 -7.17
CA LYS A 316 -5.31 1.19 -6.10
C LYS A 316 -5.24 -0.23 -6.65
N ILE A 317 -4.79 -1.17 -5.84
CA ILE A 317 -4.79 -2.60 -6.18
C ILE A 317 -6.03 -3.24 -5.58
N LYS A 318 -6.69 -4.10 -6.34
CA LYS A 318 -7.83 -4.89 -5.85
C LYS A 318 -7.40 -6.32 -5.60
N VAL A 319 -7.69 -6.82 -4.40
CA VAL A 319 -7.50 -8.22 -3.99
C VAL A 319 -8.86 -8.90 -4.03
N ILE A 320 -8.92 -10.06 -4.65
CA ILE A 320 -10.08 -10.96 -4.65
C ILE A 320 -9.58 -12.32 -4.14
N THR A 321 -10.00 -12.74 -2.95
CA THR A 321 -9.58 -14.03 -2.38
C THR A 321 -10.25 -15.19 -3.12
N GLN A 322 -9.74 -16.41 -2.92
CA GLN A 322 -10.38 -17.61 -3.46
C GLN A 322 -11.82 -17.82 -2.92
N SER A 323 -12.11 -17.35 -1.71
CA SER A 323 -13.46 -17.38 -1.12
C SER A 323 -14.41 -16.33 -1.74
N GLY A 324 -13.90 -15.41 -2.57
CA GLY A 324 -14.68 -14.37 -3.24
C GLY A 324 -14.73 -13.03 -2.51
N SER A 325 -14.07 -12.90 -1.35
CA SER A 325 -13.94 -11.62 -0.64
C SER A 325 -13.18 -10.62 -1.50
N THR A 326 -13.63 -9.36 -1.55
CA THR A 326 -13.06 -8.34 -2.42
C THR A 326 -12.78 -7.04 -1.65
N GLN A 327 -11.57 -6.51 -1.80
CA GLN A 327 -11.15 -5.24 -1.18
C GLN A 327 -10.10 -4.56 -2.04
N GLN A 328 -9.98 -3.24 -1.91
CA GLN A 328 -8.92 -2.46 -2.54
C GLN A 328 -7.97 -1.91 -1.48
N THR A 329 -6.72 -1.67 -1.87
CA THR A 329 -5.78 -0.91 -1.06
C THR A 329 -6.31 0.51 -0.82
N ASP A 330 -6.03 1.07 0.36
CA ASP A 330 -6.36 2.47 0.63
C ASP A 330 -5.41 3.44 -0.08
N THR A 331 -4.16 3.04 -0.21
CA THR A 331 -3.11 3.77 -0.94
C THR A 331 -3.08 3.37 -2.42
N THR A 332 -2.63 4.31 -3.25
CA THR A 332 -2.37 4.11 -4.67
C THR A 332 -0.93 3.64 -4.87
N LEU A 333 -0.73 2.64 -5.74
CA LEU A 333 0.58 2.30 -6.27
C LEU A 333 0.89 3.21 -7.46
N GLU A 334 2.10 3.76 -7.49
CA GLU A 334 2.65 4.43 -8.65
C GLU A 334 3.49 3.45 -9.48
N VAL A 335 3.07 3.20 -10.72
CA VAL A 335 3.95 2.63 -11.76
C VAL A 335 4.66 3.82 -12.40
N TYR A 336 5.91 4.04 -12.01
CA TYR A 336 6.68 5.25 -12.33
C TYR A 336 7.02 5.33 -13.83
N TYR A 337 7.65 4.29 -14.36
CA TYR A 337 7.71 3.99 -15.79
C TYR A 337 7.46 2.50 -16.03
N SER A 338 7.25 2.09 -17.27
CA SER A 338 7.03 0.69 -17.63
C SER A 338 7.86 0.28 -18.84
N TRP A 339 8.71 -0.74 -18.67
CA TRP A 339 9.59 -1.28 -19.71
C TRP A 339 8.95 -2.51 -20.34
N ARG A 340 8.64 -2.41 -21.63
CA ARG A 340 8.11 -3.52 -22.44
C ARG A 340 8.90 -4.83 -22.28
N ASN A 341 8.17 -5.91 -22.02
CA ASN A 341 8.71 -7.26 -21.97
C ASN A 341 8.18 -8.09 -23.14
N ASP A 342 8.94 -9.12 -23.51
CA ASP A 342 8.47 -10.27 -24.28
C ASP A 342 7.62 -11.16 -23.37
N PHE A 343 6.49 -11.63 -23.88
CA PHE A 343 5.58 -12.53 -23.20
C PHE A 343 5.60 -13.90 -23.88
N ARG A 344 5.89 -14.94 -23.10
CA ARG A 344 6.03 -16.30 -23.60
C ARG A 344 4.83 -17.16 -23.25
N GLN A 345 4.62 -18.24 -23.99
CA GLN A 345 3.46 -19.13 -23.81
C GLN A 345 3.36 -19.75 -22.40
N ASN A 346 4.47 -19.86 -21.68
CA ASN A 346 4.53 -20.31 -20.29
C ASN A 346 4.29 -19.17 -19.27
N LEU A 347 3.71 -18.04 -19.70
CA LEU A 347 3.50 -16.80 -18.95
C LEU A 347 4.77 -16.07 -18.51
N SER A 348 5.95 -16.63 -18.79
CA SER A 348 7.21 -15.97 -18.42
C SER A 348 7.41 -14.70 -19.23
N LYS A 349 7.98 -13.70 -18.56
CA LYS A 349 8.23 -12.38 -19.11
C LYS A 349 9.71 -12.09 -19.06
N SER A 350 10.28 -11.60 -20.16
CA SER A 350 11.68 -11.17 -20.22
C SER A 350 11.78 -9.79 -20.83
N LYS A 351 12.70 -8.96 -20.32
CA LYS A 351 12.97 -7.65 -20.92
C LYS A 351 13.31 -7.78 -22.40
N ILE A 352 12.79 -6.85 -23.20
CA ILE A 352 13.23 -6.64 -24.57
C ILE A 352 14.36 -5.61 -24.50
N PHE A 353 15.49 -5.89 -25.15
CA PHE A 353 16.62 -4.98 -25.22
C PHE A 353 16.68 -4.26 -26.57
N LEU A 354 17.28 -3.07 -26.58
CA LEU A 354 17.64 -2.37 -27.82
C LEU A 354 18.82 -3.09 -28.49
N ALA A 355 18.85 -3.09 -29.81
CA ALA A 355 19.93 -3.67 -30.60
C ALA A 355 20.36 -2.72 -31.73
N GLY A 356 21.64 -2.75 -32.09
CA GLY A 356 22.19 -2.11 -33.27
C GLY A 356 21.98 -3.03 -34.48
N VAL A 357 20.99 -2.68 -35.30
CA VAL A 357 20.40 -3.57 -36.32
C VAL A 357 20.17 -2.86 -37.66
N ASP A 358 20.23 -1.53 -37.66
CA ASP A 358 20.05 -0.68 -38.83
C ASP A 358 21.33 0.13 -39.09
N SER A 359 21.41 0.71 -40.29
CA SER A 359 22.49 1.38 -41.03
C SER A 359 23.16 2.57 -40.34
N VAL A 360 23.12 2.69 -39.01
CA VAL A 360 23.89 3.69 -38.27
C VAL A 360 25.30 3.15 -38.05
N TYR A 361 26.18 3.49 -38.97
CA TYR A 361 27.59 3.09 -38.94
C TYR A 361 28.40 3.90 -37.93
N ASP A 362 29.45 3.27 -37.42
CA ASP A 362 30.40 3.90 -36.53
C ASP A 362 31.21 5.02 -37.22
N GLU A 363 31.64 6.00 -36.45
CA GLU A 363 32.53 7.08 -36.92
C GLU A 363 33.90 6.56 -37.40
N ASN A 364 34.24 5.32 -37.05
CA ASN A 364 35.52 4.68 -37.36
C ASN A 364 35.50 3.77 -38.61
N SER A 365 34.42 3.77 -39.40
CA SER A 365 34.32 3.03 -40.68
C SER A 365 34.47 1.50 -40.56
N THR A 366 34.06 0.90 -39.45
CA THR A 366 34.08 -0.56 -39.22
C THR A 366 32.86 -1.29 -39.80
N ASN A 367 31.90 -0.58 -40.40
CA ASN A 367 30.64 -1.10 -40.95
C ASN A 367 29.76 -1.84 -39.91
N GLN A 368 29.91 -1.51 -38.63
CA GLN A 368 29.04 -2.05 -37.56
C GLN A 368 27.73 -1.27 -37.49
N GLN A 369 26.61 -1.98 -37.32
CA GLN A 369 25.29 -1.39 -37.10
C GLN A 369 25.13 -1.10 -35.62
N LEU A 370 24.97 0.16 -35.23
CA LEU A 370 25.08 0.55 -33.83
C LEU A 370 23.80 1.12 -33.21
N GLY A 371 22.78 1.35 -34.04
CA GLY A 371 21.52 1.99 -33.63
C GLY A 371 20.42 1.83 -34.68
N TYR A 372 19.50 2.79 -34.73
CA TYR A 372 18.33 2.80 -35.64
C TYR A 372 18.37 4.03 -36.57
N SER A 373 18.12 3.83 -37.87
CA SER A 373 18.01 4.92 -38.86
C SER A 373 16.56 5.03 -39.30
N PHE A 374 15.85 6.07 -38.88
CA PHE A 374 14.46 6.24 -39.28
C PHE A 374 14.39 6.77 -40.70
N ILE A 375 13.92 5.95 -41.65
CA ILE A 375 13.72 6.35 -43.04
C ILE A 375 12.35 7.03 -43.17
N PRO A 376 12.28 8.34 -43.46
CA PRO A 376 11.02 9.04 -43.63
C PRO A 376 10.30 8.59 -44.90
N ASN A 377 8.99 8.36 -44.79
CA ASN A 377 8.14 8.17 -45.95
C ASN A 377 8.04 9.46 -46.79
N PRO A 378 7.83 9.39 -48.13
CA PRO A 378 7.56 10.56 -48.94
C PRO A 378 6.48 11.50 -48.40
N ASN A 379 5.44 10.98 -47.74
CA ASN A 379 4.38 11.81 -47.16
C ASN A 379 4.79 12.57 -45.89
N ILE A 380 5.88 12.18 -45.24
CA ILE A 380 6.55 12.94 -44.18
C ILE A 380 7.56 13.90 -44.79
N ALA A 381 8.42 13.41 -45.70
CA ALA A 381 9.47 14.21 -46.31
C ALA A 381 8.93 15.45 -47.07
N ASN A 382 7.76 15.32 -47.70
CA ASN A 382 7.08 16.41 -48.39
C ASN A 382 6.33 17.39 -47.45
N ASN A 383 6.26 17.11 -46.14
CA ASN A 383 5.68 18.00 -45.13
C ASN A 383 6.81 18.54 -44.24
N SER A 384 7.34 19.71 -44.59
CA SER A 384 8.49 20.32 -43.89
C SER A 384 8.24 20.58 -42.40
N ASN A 385 6.99 20.89 -42.02
CA ASN A 385 6.63 21.11 -40.61
C ASN A 385 6.68 19.81 -39.81
N ALA A 386 6.12 18.72 -40.36
CA ALA A 386 6.18 17.40 -39.74
C ALA A 386 7.62 16.88 -39.66
N LEU A 387 8.37 16.98 -40.76
CA LEU A 387 9.78 16.58 -40.82
C LEU A 387 10.64 17.34 -39.81
N GLY A 388 10.41 18.65 -39.64
CA GLY A 388 11.10 19.46 -38.63
C GLY A 388 10.79 19.02 -37.20
N CYS A 389 9.53 18.68 -36.90
CA CYS A 389 9.14 18.14 -35.60
C CYS A 389 9.77 16.77 -35.32
N ILE A 390 9.76 15.86 -36.31
CA ILE A 390 10.37 14.53 -36.20
C ILE A 390 11.88 14.63 -35.94
N ARG A 391 12.59 15.46 -36.73
CA ARG A 391 14.03 15.65 -36.56
C ARG A 391 14.36 16.15 -35.15
N LYS A 392 13.60 17.13 -34.65
CA LYS A 392 13.78 17.66 -33.29
C LYS A 392 13.44 16.63 -32.22
N ALA A 393 12.40 15.81 -32.40
CA ALA A 393 11.99 14.80 -31.42
C ALA A 393 13.02 13.66 -31.30
N ILE A 394 13.59 13.22 -32.44
CA ILE A 394 14.71 12.27 -32.46
C ILE A 394 15.91 12.87 -31.73
N ASP A 395 16.28 14.11 -32.07
CA ASP A 395 17.39 14.81 -31.43
C ASP A 395 17.20 14.94 -29.91
N ASP A 396 15.98 15.21 -29.45
CA ASP A 396 15.66 15.33 -28.02
C ASP A 396 15.80 14.01 -27.28
N TRP A 397 15.33 12.89 -27.84
CA TRP A 397 15.51 11.57 -27.24
C TRP A 397 16.99 11.14 -27.20
N VAL A 398 17.74 11.39 -28.28
CA VAL A 398 19.20 11.17 -28.34
C VAL A 398 19.88 11.97 -27.24
N CYS A 399 19.54 13.26 -27.10
CA CYS A 399 20.12 14.11 -26.08
C CYS A 399 19.70 13.74 -24.64
N ALA A 400 18.48 13.21 -24.47
CA ALA A 400 17.93 12.87 -23.16
C ALA A 400 18.45 11.55 -22.60
N THR A 401 18.73 10.57 -23.47
CA THR A 401 18.97 9.18 -23.06
C THR A 401 20.21 8.55 -23.69
N GLU A 402 20.92 9.30 -24.54
CA GLU A 402 22.02 8.82 -25.37
C GLU A 402 21.63 7.67 -26.31
N ILE A 403 20.33 7.48 -26.61
CA ILE A 403 19.90 6.49 -27.59
C ILE A 403 20.47 6.84 -28.98
N ARG A 404 21.05 5.85 -29.69
CA ARG A 404 21.63 6.07 -31.01
C ARG A 404 20.57 5.97 -32.10
N TRP A 405 19.85 7.06 -32.27
CA TRP A 405 18.91 7.27 -33.35
C TRP A 405 19.40 8.35 -34.30
N GLN A 406 19.03 8.20 -35.57
CA GLN A 406 19.17 9.25 -36.57
C GLN A 406 17.95 9.27 -37.48
N LEU A 407 17.71 10.42 -38.11
CA LEU A 407 16.78 10.54 -39.22
C LEU A 407 17.57 10.36 -40.52
N ASP A 408 17.17 9.40 -41.34
CA ASP A 408 17.86 9.09 -42.60
C ASP A 408 17.71 10.21 -43.63
N ASP A 409 18.74 10.41 -44.47
CA ASP A 409 18.69 11.36 -45.59
C ASP A 409 17.93 10.79 -46.80
N SER A 410 17.80 9.46 -46.88
CA SER A 410 17.00 8.78 -47.88
C SER A 410 15.51 8.87 -47.58
N VAL A 411 14.69 8.72 -48.62
CA VAL A 411 13.23 8.76 -48.52
C VAL A 411 12.70 7.53 -49.26
N ALA A 412 11.91 6.70 -48.58
CA ALA A 412 11.39 5.46 -49.15
C ALA A 412 9.98 5.13 -48.66
N VAL A 413 9.22 4.42 -49.48
CA VAL A 413 7.93 3.86 -49.06
C VAL A 413 8.19 2.48 -48.46
N ILE A 414 8.20 2.42 -47.13
CA ILE A 414 8.42 1.20 -46.35
C ILE A 414 7.09 0.77 -45.69
N SER A 415 6.80 -0.53 -45.77
CA SER A 415 5.64 -1.13 -45.08
C SER A 415 5.91 -1.30 -43.59
N ASP A 416 4.87 -1.37 -42.78
CA ASP A 416 5.00 -1.57 -41.32
C ASP A 416 4.98 -3.07 -41.08
N THR A 417 6.16 -3.64 -41.06
CA THR A 417 6.45 -5.07 -41.12
C THR A 417 7.85 -5.30 -40.59
N SER A 418 8.08 -6.37 -39.84
CA SER A 418 9.44 -6.67 -39.34
C SER A 418 10.42 -6.96 -40.49
N ASP A 419 11.17 -5.96 -40.90
CA ASP A 419 12.09 -6.01 -42.05
C ASP A 419 13.49 -5.44 -41.75
N LYS A 420 13.70 -4.95 -40.52
CA LYS A 420 14.92 -4.32 -40.01
C LYS A 420 15.15 -2.88 -40.52
N ASN A 421 14.16 -2.25 -41.15
CA ASN A 421 14.22 -0.85 -41.57
C ASN A 421 13.20 -0.03 -40.77
N SER A 422 13.70 0.81 -39.87
CA SER A 422 12.80 1.66 -39.08
C SER A 422 12.23 2.78 -39.96
N THR A 423 10.90 2.96 -39.99
CA THR A 423 10.27 4.04 -40.79
C THR A 423 9.29 4.90 -40.00
N ILE A 424 9.13 6.16 -40.44
CA ILE A 424 8.10 7.08 -39.93
C ILE A 424 7.24 7.54 -41.11
N ARG A 425 5.91 7.39 -40.98
CA ARG A 425 4.96 7.72 -42.05
C ARG A 425 3.65 8.30 -41.54
N PHE A 426 2.94 9.01 -42.40
CA PHE A 426 1.50 9.18 -42.27
C PHE A 426 0.74 7.97 -42.84
N GLY A 427 -0.33 7.51 -42.19
CA GLY A 427 -1.13 6.38 -42.66
C GLY A 427 -2.33 6.05 -41.78
N ASN A 428 -2.98 4.92 -42.06
CA ASN A 428 -4.08 4.41 -41.23
C ASN A 428 -3.52 3.74 -39.97
N THR A 429 -3.97 4.18 -38.80
CA THR A 429 -3.72 3.51 -37.51
C THR A 429 -4.79 2.45 -37.23
N GLY A 430 -4.62 1.65 -36.17
CA GLY A 430 -5.55 0.57 -35.81
C GLY A 430 -7.02 0.98 -35.60
N ALA A 431 -7.28 2.27 -35.32
CA ALA A 431 -8.62 2.86 -35.24
C ALA A 431 -8.57 4.36 -35.53
N SER A 432 -9.69 4.96 -35.97
CA SER A 432 -9.72 6.37 -36.42
C SER A 432 -9.42 7.41 -35.34
N ASN A 433 -9.60 7.05 -34.06
CA ASN A 433 -9.29 7.89 -32.91
C ASN A 433 -7.86 7.74 -32.39
N ILE A 434 -7.06 6.83 -32.96
CA ILE A 434 -5.64 6.66 -32.62
C ILE A 434 -4.80 7.64 -33.45
N LEU A 435 -4.06 8.51 -32.76
CA LEU A 435 -3.27 9.60 -33.36
C LEU A 435 -1.92 9.11 -33.89
N GLY A 436 -1.31 8.16 -33.21
CA GLY A 436 -0.04 7.54 -33.57
C GLY A 436 -0.02 6.09 -33.10
N GLN A 437 0.80 5.28 -33.75
CA GLN A 437 1.01 3.89 -33.39
C GLN A 437 2.45 3.49 -33.70
N THR A 438 3.12 2.95 -32.69
CA THR A 438 4.49 2.45 -32.82
C THR A 438 4.53 0.93 -32.72
N HIS A 439 4.96 0.29 -33.80
CA HIS A 439 5.24 -1.13 -33.84
C HIS A 439 6.72 -1.39 -33.60
N VAL A 440 7.03 -1.76 -32.36
CA VAL A 440 8.31 -2.39 -32.02
C VAL A 440 8.16 -3.89 -32.22
N TRP A 441 8.76 -4.40 -33.29
CA TRP A 441 8.94 -5.83 -33.50
C TRP A 441 10.05 -6.35 -32.59
N HIS A 442 10.04 -7.63 -32.23
CA HIS A 442 11.15 -8.21 -31.47
C HIS A 442 11.43 -9.63 -31.93
N ARG A 443 12.68 -10.05 -31.71
CA ARG A 443 13.15 -11.41 -31.94
C ARG A 443 13.63 -12.00 -30.64
N VAL A 444 13.52 -13.32 -30.54
CA VAL A 444 13.99 -14.09 -29.39
C VAL A 444 15.25 -14.85 -29.81
N CYS A 445 16.29 -14.77 -29.00
CA CYS A 445 17.53 -15.53 -29.16
C CYS A 445 18.06 -15.96 -27.79
N ASN A 446 19.22 -16.61 -27.76
CA ASN A 446 19.90 -16.96 -26.51
C ASN A 446 21.21 -16.17 -26.38
N ASP A 447 21.55 -15.80 -25.16
CA ASP A 447 22.86 -15.25 -24.80
C ASP A 447 23.97 -16.32 -24.94
N PRO A 448 25.26 -15.96 -24.79
CA PRO A 448 26.37 -16.92 -24.76
C PRO A 448 26.26 -18.03 -23.69
N ASN A 449 25.52 -17.77 -22.62
CA ASN A 449 25.26 -18.71 -21.53
C ASN A 449 23.98 -19.56 -21.77
N ASN A 450 23.39 -19.48 -22.96
CA ASN A 450 22.17 -20.15 -23.36
C ASN A 450 20.88 -19.69 -22.61
N ASN A 451 20.89 -18.50 -22.02
CA ASN A 451 19.70 -17.87 -21.46
C ASN A 451 18.90 -17.18 -22.57
N THR A 452 17.60 -17.47 -22.64
CA THR A 452 16.74 -16.87 -23.65
C THR A 452 16.44 -15.40 -23.35
N MET A 453 16.70 -14.53 -24.32
CA MET A 453 16.46 -13.09 -24.28
C MET A 453 15.63 -12.63 -25.49
N ALA A 454 15.11 -11.41 -25.43
CA ALA A 454 14.43 -10.76 -26.54
C ALA A 454 15.08 -9.42 -26.87
N PHE A 455 15.09 -9.05 -28.14
CA PHE A 455 15.61 -7.76 -28.60
C PHE A 455 14.77 -7.19 -29.73
N ASN A 456 14.81 -5.87 -29.87
CA ASN A 456 14.08 -5.13 -30.88
C ASN A 456 14.95 -4.88 -32.13
N PRO A 457 14.67 -5.53 -33.27
CA PRO A 457 15.42 -5.29 -34.49
C PRO A 457 14.86 -4.12 -35.35
N ASP A 458 13.72 -3.54 -34.98
CA ASP A 458 12.94 -2.73 -35.93
C ASP A 458 11.84 -1.87 -35.28
N ILE A 459 11.73 -0.60 -35.66
CA ILE A 459 10.79 0.38 -35.10
C ILE A 459 10.03 1.09 -36.22
N ASP A 460 8.75 0.76 -36.36
CA ASP A 460 7.86 1.41 -37.32
C ASP A 460 6.87 2.36 -36.61
N ILE A 461 6.78 3.61 -37.08
CA ILE A 461 5.86 4.61 -36.54
C ILE A 461 4.88 5.04 -37.62
N THR A 462 3.58 4.81 -37.38
CA THR A 462 2.48 5.31 -38.20
C THR A 462 1.75 6.42 -37.46
N LEU A 463 1.82 7.65 -37.99
CA LEU A 463 1.05 8.80 -37.54
C LEU A 463 -0.23 8.87 -38.37
N SER A 464 -1.35 9.19 -37.73
CA SER A 464 -2.63 9.11 -38.42
C SER A 464 -2.82 10.24 -39.42
N ASN A 465 -3.39 9.88 -40.58
CA ASN A 465 -3.75 10.77 -41.67
C ASN A 465 -5.26 10.94 -41.80
N ALA A 466 -6.01 10.61 -40.75
CA ALA A 466 -7.46 10.71 -40.74
C ALA A 466 -7.90 12.16 -40.99
N PRO A 467 -8.93 12.39 -41.83
CA PRO A 467 -9.30 13.73 -42.31
C PRO A 467 -9.80 14.70 -41.22
N ASN A 468 -10.15 14.17 -40.04
CA ASN A 468 -10.59 14.93 -38.87
C ASN A 468 -9.48 15.20 -37.85
N GLN A 469 -8.22 14.84 -38.15
CA GLN A 469 -7.08 15.12 -37.29
C GLN A 469 -6.39 16.41 -37.71
N ASN A 470 -6.65 17.48 -36.95
CA ASN A 470 -6.06 18.78 -37.18
C ASN A 470 -4.72 18.87 -36.43
N TRP A 471 -3.61 18.70 -37.15
CA TRP A 471 -2.28 18.77 -36.57
C TRP A 471 -1.80 20.21 -36.38
N PHE A 472 -1.32 20.50 -35.17
CA PHE A 472 -0.55 21.70 -34.85
C PHE A 472 0.94 21.34 -34.81
N TYR A 473 1.76 22.10 -35.54
CA TYR A 473 3.19 21.87 -35.64
C TYR A 473 3.96 23.01 -34.97
N ASP A 474 4.55 22.74 -33.82
CA ASP A 474 5.52 23.63 -33.18
C ASP A 474 6.51 22.83 -32.32
N SER A 475 7.71 22.62 -32.85
CA SER A 475 8.80 21.93 -32.15
C SER A 475 9.60 22.83 -31.20
N THR A 476 9.29 24.13 -31.15
CA THR A 476 9.94 25.06 -30.21
C THR A 476 9.30 25.01 -28.82
N GLY A 477 8.05 24.54 -28.72
CA GLY A 477 7.28 24.53 -27.48
C GLY A 477 6.86 25.94 -27.00
N THR A 478 7.03 26.98 -27.81
CA THR A 478 6.82 28.39 -27.39
C THR A 478 5.45 28.94 -27.77
N GLN A 479 4.75 28.29 -28.69
CA GLN A 479 3.45 28.74 -29.16
C GLN A 479 2.31 28.01 -28.42
N PRO A 480 1.19 28.69 -28.11
CA PRO A 480 0.00 28.01 -27.60
C PRO A 480 -0.57 27.08 -28.67
N GLN A 481 -1.00 25.88 -28.26
CA GLN A 481 -1.67 24.93 -29.15
C GLN A 481 -3.09 25.44 -29.42
N PRO A 482 -3.49 25.67 -30.69
CA PRO A 482 -4.83 26.15 -31.01
C PRO A 482 -5.95 25.20 -30.57
N ALA A 483 -7.13 25.76 -30.26
CA ALA A 483 -8.32 24.98 -29.93
C ALA A 483 -8.66 23.96 -31.03
N GLY A 484 -9.05 22.74 -30.64
CA GLY A 484 -9.46 21.67 -31.55
C GLY A 484 -8.33 21.07 -32.39
N THR A 485 -7.07 21.33 -32.05
CA THR A 485 -5.90 20.74 -32.72
C THR A 485 -5.17 19.75 -31.81
N TYR A 486 -4.43 18.81 -32.40
CA TYR A 486 -3.51 17.92 -31.71
C TYR A 486 -2.07 18.40 -31.92
N ASP A 487 -1.28 18.44 -30.85
CA ASP A 487 0.13 18.80 -30.93
C ASP A 487 0.96 17.66 -31.54
N PHE A 488 1.37 17.83 -32.79
CA PHE A 488 2.12 16.82 -33.53
C PHE A 488 3.47 16.52 -32.87
N TYR A 489 4.14 17.55 -32.32
CA TYR A 489 5.45 17.39 -31.69
C TYR A 489 5.35 16.53 -30.42
N SER A 490 4.31 16.75 -29.61
CA SER A 490 4.01 15.92 -28.45
C SER A 490 3.72 14.46 -28.83
N VAL A 491 2.91 14.24 -29.87
CA VAL A 491 2.57 12.88 -30.31
C VAL A 491 3.80 12.13 -30.83
N ILE A 492 4.64 12.74 -31.67
CA ILE A 492 5.85 12.03 -32.13
C ILE A 492 6.85 11.76 -31.00
N LEU A 493 6.97 12.66 -30.01
CA LEU A 493 7.77 12.39 -28.81
C LEU A 493 7.26 11.16 -28.06
N HIS A 494 5.94 11.02 -27.90
CA HIS A 494 5.29 9.86 -27.29
C HIS A 494 5.53 8.57 -28.07
N GLU A 495 5.31 8.58 -29.39
CA GLU A 495 5.55 7.41 -30.26
C GLU A 495 7.01 6.96 -30.22
N LEU A 496 7.96 7.92 -30.25
CA LEU A 496 9.37 7.61 -30.04
C LEU A 496 9.62 7.04 -28.63
N GLY A 497 8.89 7.44 -27.59
CA GLY A 497 8.94 6.78 -26.28
C GLY A 497 8.57 5.29 -26.35
N HIS A 498 7.58 4.91 -27.16
CA HIS A 498 7.32 3.50 -27.46
C HIS A 498 8.45 2.82 -28.25
N GLY A 499 9.08 3.54 -29.18
CA GLY A 499 10.31 3.10 -29.85
C GLY A 499 11.48 2.85 -28.88
N HIS A 500 11.50 3.60 -27.77
CA HIS A 500 12.40 3.39 -26.62
C HIS A 500 12.02 2.16 -25.78
N LEU A 501 10.97 1.42 -26.13
CA LEU A 501 10.41 0.30 -25.34
C LEU A 501 9.66 0.72 -24.06
N LEU A 502 9.35 2.01 -23.90
CA LEU A 502 8.46 2.47 -22.83
C LEU A 502 7.00 2.10 -23.15
N LYS A 503 6.23 1.81 -22.10
CA LYS A 503 4.79 1.56 -22.14
C LYS A 503 4.03 2.68 -21.46
N HIS A 504 2.71 2.70 -21.67
CA HIS A 504 1.84 3.69 -21.06
C HIS A 504 1.92 3.68 -19.53
N VAL A 505 1.70 4.85 -18.95
CA VAL A 505 1.49 5.06 -17.52
C VAL A 505 0.20 5.85 -17.28
N ASN A 506 -0.24 5.99 -16.03
CA ASN A 506 -1.53 6.61 -15.67
C ASN A 506 -1.42 8.08 -15.22
N GLN A 507 -0.22 8.63 -15.22
CA GLN A 507 0.08 9.99 -14.79
C GLN A 507 -0.24 10.95 -15.94
N THR A 508 -1.28 11.78 -15.78
CA THR A 508 -1.81 12.66 -16.86
C THR A 508 -0.85 13.73 -17.37
N ASP A 509 0.20 14.02 -16.60
CA ASP A 509 1.25 14.99 -16.96
C ASP A 509 2.55 14.31 -17.41
N ASP A 510 2.53 12.99 -17.63
CA ASP A 510 3.63 12.22 -18.20
C ASP A 510 3.49 12.09 -19.72
N LEU A 511 4.60 12.16 -20.46
CA LEU A 511 4.59 12.02 -21.91
C LEU A 511 3.98 10.68 -22.35
N MET A 512 4.19 9.61 -21.57
CA MET A 512 3.68 8.27 -21.83
C MET A 512 2.24 8.05 -21.31
N TYR A 513 1.51 9.11 -20.96
CA TYR A 513 0.07 8.99 -20.76
C TYR A 513 -0.63 8.70 -22.10
N TYR A 514 -1.59 7.77 -22.10
CA TYR A 514 -2.19 7.24 -23.33
C TYR A 514 -2.95 8.26 -24.20
N HIS A 515 -3.33 9.40 -23.64
CA HIS A 515 -4.22 10.38 -24.29
C HIS A 515 -3.52 11.72 -24.50
N ALA A 516 -3.47 12.19 -25.75
CA ALA A 516 -2.91 13.49 -26.10
C ALA A 516 -3.74 14.65 -25.52
N LYS A 517 -3.09 15.75 -25.13
CA LYS A 517 -3.79 16.96 -24.66
C LYS A 517 -4.51 17.66 -25.82
N ILE A 518 -5.80 17.93 -25.63
CA ILE A 518 -6.65 18.69 -26.55
C ILE A 518 -7.76 19.39 -25.77
N ASP A 519 -8.04 20.65 -26.12
CA ASP A 519 -9.25 21.39 -25.69
C ASP A 519 -9.96 21.85 -26.97
N GLN A 520 -11.26 21.53 -27.09
CA GLN A 520 -12.06 21.83 -28.28
C GLN A 520 -12.42 23.32 -28.39
N ASN A 521 -12.42 24.04 -27.27
CA ASN A 521 -12.96 25.40 -27.18
C ASN A 521 -11.87 26.45 -26.93
N ASN A 522 -10.80 26.09 -26.21
CA ASN A 522 -9.75 27.04 -25.84
C ASN A 522 -8.37 26.60 -26.35
N PRO A 523 -7.48 27.54 -26.72
CA PRO A 523 -6.09 27.22 -26.94
C PRO A 523 -5.44 26.72 -25.64
N ILE A 524 -4.58 25.70 -25.74
CA ILE A 524 -3.77 25.22 -24.62
C ILE A 524 -2.52 26.10 -24.53
N PRO A 525 -2.24 26.74 -23.37
CA PRO A 525 -1.04 27.54 -23.17
C PRO A 525 0.25 26.76 -23.48
N TRP A 526 1.27 27.45 -23.99
CA TRP A 526 2.52 26.82 -24.41
C TRP A 526 3.19 25.98 -23.29
N ASN A 527 3.08 26.44 -22.04
CA ASN A 527 3.63 25.82 -20.83
C ASN A 527 2.77 24.66 -20.27
N GLU A 528 1.63 24.36 -20.88
CA GLU A 528 0.76 23.23 -20.53
C GLU A 528 0.81 22.10 -21.58
N ARG A 529 1.44 22.37 -22.72
CA ARG A 529 1.69 21.38 -23.79
C ARG A 529 2.68 20.32 -23.33
N MET A 530 2.48 19.07 -23.77
CA MET A 530 3.33 17.92 -23.46
C MET A 530 4.54 17.83 -24.39
N THR A 531 5.40 18.84 -24.34
CA THR A 531 6.58 18.99 -25.22
C THR A 531 7.92 18.84 -24.47
N TYR A 532 7.87 18.09 -23.37
CA TYR A 532 8.97 17.89 -22.43
C TYR A 532 9.04 16.42 -21.97
N PHE A 533 10.15 16.04 -21.34
CA PHE A 533 10.29 14.75 -20.67
C PHE A 533 10.06 14.87 -19.16
N SER A 534 9.24 14.00 -18.59
CA SER A 534 9.20 13.78 -17.14
C SER A 534 10.49 13.07 -16.68
N LEU A 535 10.78 13.08 -15.37
CA LEU A 535 11.88 12.28 -14.83
C LEU A 535 11.68 10.78 -15.12
N ALA A 536 10.44 10.27 -15.08
CA ALA A 536 10.15 8.88 -15.41
C ALA A 536 10.51 8.52 -16.86
N ASN A 537 10.32 9.45 -17.80
CA ASN A 537 10.71 9.24 -19.20
C ASN A 537 12.22 9.17 -19.35
N LEU A 538 12.96 10.04 -18.65
CA LEU A 538 14.42 10.04 -18.65
C LEU A 538 14.98 8.79 -17.98
N ASP A 539 14.54 8.50 -16.76
CA ASP A 539 15.02 7.37 -15.96
C ASP A 539 14.72 6.05 -16.68
N GLY A 540 13.50 5.90 -17.20
CA GLY A 540 13.09 4.73 -17.96
C GLY A 540 13.89 4.56 -19.25
N GLY A 541 13.99 5.61 -20.06
CA GLY A 541 14.76 5.58 -21.30
C GLY A 541 16.25 5.32 -21.07
N GLN A 542 16.89 6.04 -20.14
CA GLN A 542 18.29 5.84 -19.81
C GLN A 542 18.55 4.44 -19.24
N ALA A 543 17.65 3.91 -18.39
CA ALA A 543 17.76 2.55 -17.89
C ALA A 543 17.73 1.51 -19.03
N ILE A 544 16.89 1.72 -20.05
CA ILE A 544 16.78 0.84 -21.20
C ILE A 544 18.05 0.89 -22.05
N VAL A 545 18.59 2.08 -22.37
CA VAL A 545 19.88 2.21 -23.08
C VAL A 545 21.00 1.52 -22.29
N ASN A 546 21.18 1.89 -21.02
CA ASN A 546 22.28 1.42 -20.18
C ASN A 546 22.27 -0.10 -19.99
N GLN A 547 21.09 -0.70 -19.82
CA GLN A 547 20.97 -2.15 -19.65
C GLN A 547 21.00 -2.91 -20.98
N SER A 548 20.77 -2.25 -22.12
CA SER A 548 20.90 -2.87 -23.45
C SER A 548 22.35 -2.88 -23.95
N GLN A 549 23.16 -1.88 -23.56
CA GLN A 549 24.56 -1.76 -23.97
C GLN A 549 25.44 -3.00 -23.67
N PRO A 550 25.39 -3.63 -22.47
CA PRO A 550 26.25 -4.78 -22.16
C PRO A 550 25.69 -6.12 -22.68
N VAL A 551 24.57 -6.13 -23.39
CA VAL A 551 23.93 -7.37 -23.85
C VAL A 551 24.74 -8.00 -24.98
N ASP A 552 25.09 -9.27 -24.83
CA ASP A 552 25.85 -10.02 -25.82
C ASP A 552 24.92 -10.73 -26.81
N PHE A 553 24.93 -10.26 -28.05
CA PHE A 553 24.15 -10.79 -29.18
C PHE A 553 24.92 -11.76 -30.07
N SER A 554 26.11 -12.22 -29.68
CA SER A 554 26.99 -13.07 -30.53
C SER A 554 26.36 -14.40 -30.97
N ASN A 555 25.42 -14.94 -30.19
CA ASN A 555 24.64 -16.13 -30.51
C ASN A 555 23.30 -15.82 -31.21
N CYS A 556 22.94 -14.54 -31.34
CA CYS A 556 21.82 -14.06 -32.14
C CYS A 556 22.29 -13.98 -33.62
N THR A 557 21.40 -13.76 -34.58
CA THR A 557 21.77 -13.89 -36.01
C THR A 557 23.00 -13.04 -36.37
N LYS A 558 23.84 -13.51 -37.30
CA LYS A 558 24.99 -12.72 -37.81
C LYS A 558 24.45 -11.32 -38.17
N HIS A 559 25.01 -10.27 -37.55
CA HIS A 559 24.70 -8.83 -37.72
C HIS A 559 23.84 -8.13 -36.65
N ASP A 560 23.49 -8.74 -35.52
CA ASP A 560 22.87 -8.00 -34.42
C ASP A 560 23.96 -7.58 -33.40
N TYR A 561 24.18 -6.27 -33.24
CA TYR A 561 25.15 -5.71 -32.29
C TYR A 561 24.42 -5.09 -31.08
N PRO A 562 25.08 -4.90 -29.93
CA PRO A 562 24.49 -4.09 -28.88
C PRO A 562 24.28 -2.65 -29.34
N MET A 563 23.17 -2.04 -28.91
CA MET A 563 22.98 -0.59 -29.01
C MET A 563 24.16 0.10 -28.30
N THR A 564 24.84 1.01 -28.99
CA THR A 564 25.90 1.81 -28.38
C THR A 564 25.41 3.23 -28.12
N PRO A 565 25.56 3.77 -26.90
CA PRO A 565 25.14 5.14 -26.62
C PRO A 565 25.76 6.16 -27.59
N LEU A 566 24.99 7.15 -28.02
CA LEU A 566 25.43 8.28 -28.82
C LEU A 566 25.42 9.55 -27.97
N GLN A 567 26.62 10.00 -27.60
CA GLN A 567 26.78 11.31 -26.98
C GLN A 567 26.74 12.38 -28.06
N LYS A 568 25.84 13.35 -27.90
CA LYS A 568 25.67 14.46 -28.84
C LYS A 568 26.08 15.76 -28.17
N ASP A 569 26.94 16.52 -28.84
CA ASP A 569 27.35 17.85 -28.38
C ASP A 569 26.21 18.87 -28.55
N ASN A 570 26.20 19.91 -27.72
CA ASN A 570 25.19 20.99 -27.73
C ASN A 570 23.73 20.52 -27.51
N CYS A 571 23.55 19.50 -26.67
CA CYS A 571 22.22 19.07 -26.26
C CYS A 571 21.52 20.10 -25.37
N SER A 572 20.32 20.51 -25.79
CA SER A 572 19.38 21.28 -24.97
C SER A 572 18.05 20.55 -24.96
N VAL A 573 17.86 19.69 -23.97
CA VAL A 573 16.61 18.95 -23.80
C VAL A 573 15.65 19.80 -22.98
N SER A 574 14.42 19.96 -23.46
CA SER A 574 13.33 20.51 -22.65
C SER A 574 12.93 19.47 -21.61
N LEU A 575 13.62 19.49 -20.48
CA LEU A 575 13.23 18.69 -19.35
C LEU A 575 12.01 19.33 -18.68
N TYR A 576 11.22 18.51 -18.02
CA TYR A 576 10.34 18.99 -16.96
C TYR A 576 11.15 19.40 -15.71
N THR A 577 12.21 20.19 -15.88
CA THR A 577 12.97 20.79 -14.77
C THR A 577 12.40 22.14 -14.35
N ASP A 578 11.62 22.80 -15.21
CA ASP A 578 10.96 24.08 -14.86
C ASP A 578 9.71 23.91 -13.97
N LYS A 579 9.46 22.69 -13.48
CA LYS A 579 8.57 22.40 -12.35
C LYS A 579 9.22 21.52 -11.26
N LEU A 580 10.53 21.34 -11.33
CA LEU A 580 11.42 20.85 -10.27
C LEU A 580 12.67 21.75 -10.23
N LYS A 581 12.50 22.99 -9.77
CA LYS A 581 13.37 23.37 -8.67
C LYS A 581 12.95 22.48 -7.51
N GLU A 582 13.79 21.49 -7.19
CA GLU A 582 13.93 21.06 -5.81
C GLU A 582 13.75 22.30 -4.91
N PRO A 583 12.76 22.34 -4.00
CA PRO A 583 12.89 23.21 -2.85
C PRO A 583 14.24 22.83 -2.27
N ARG A 584 15.22 23.74 -2.34
CA ARG A 584 16.47 23.50 -1.63
C ARG A 584 16.06 23.21 -0.18
N GLU A 585 16.75 22.28 0.48
CA GLU A 585 16.62 22.05 1.93
C GLU A 585 16.71 23.35 2.75
N THR A 586 17.12 24.47 2.14
CA THR A 586 17.31 25.79 2.74
C THR A 586 16.05 26.65 2.94
N ASP A 587 14.88 26.30 2.38
CA ASP A 587 13.69 27.18 2.45
C ASP A 587 12.62 26.73 3.46
N LEU A 588 12.84 25.59 4.12
CA LEU A 588 11.93 25.06 5.12
C LEU A 588 12.36 25.50 6.52
N THR A 589 11.72 26.55 7.06
CA THR A 589 12.06 27.08 8.38
C THR A 589 10.98 26.79 9.40
N ALA A 590 11.39 26.22 10.53
CA ALA A 590 10.55 26.09 11.72
C ALA A 590 10.89 27.18 12.72
N TYR A 591 9.91 28.03 13.08
CA TYR A 591 10.11 29.05 14.10
C TYR A 591 8.86 29.28 14.97
N PRO A 592 9.02 29.61 16.26
CA PRO A 592 10.27 29.47 17.01
C PRO A 592 10.68 27.99 17.09
N ASN A 593 11.97 27.72 17.16
CA ASN A 593 12.50 26.38 17.41
C ASN A 593 13.80 26.53 18.21
N PRO A 594 13.81 26.26 19.53
CA PRO A 594 12.77 25.56 20.30
C PRO A 594 11.44 26.33 20.46
N PHE A 595 10.33 25.63 20.63
CA PHE A 595 8.98 26.19 20.83
C PHE A 595 8.34 25.75 22.15
N GLU A 596 7.39 26.55 22.67
CA GLU A 596 6.63 26.22 23.90
C GLU A 596 5.18 25.81 23.61
N ARG A 597 4.41 26.59 22.86
CA ARG A 597 2.99 26.29 22.60
C ARG A 597 2.70 25.95 21.14
N PHE A 598 3.38 26.61 20.22
CA PHE A 598 3.24 26.39 18.79
C PHE A 598 4.57 26.64 18.08
N ALA A 599 4.83 25.86 17.03
CA ALA A 599 5.86 26.13 16.03
C ALA A 599 5.19 26.38 14.68
N LYS A 600 5.74 27.28 13.87
CA LYS A 600 5.30 27.51 12.51
C LYS A 600 6.31 26.93 11.55
N LEU A 601 5.82 26.17 10.58
CA LEU A 601 6.57 25.65 9.48
C LEU A 601 6.25 26.50 8.25
N GLU A 602 7.22 27.27 7.79
CA GLU A 602 7.11 28.07 6.56
C GLU A 602 7.75 27.36 5.38
N PHE A 603 7.02 27.34 4.27
CA PHE A 603 7.45 26.78 2.99
C PHE A 603 6.85 27.57 1.85
N GLU A 604 7.51 27.56 0.70
CA GLU A 604 7.04 28.23 -0.52
C GLU A 604 6.72 27.19 -1.58
N LEU A 605 5.58 27.37 -2.25
CA LEU A 605 5.16 26.52 -3.35
C LEU A 605 5.23 27.30 -4.66
N GLU A 606 6.00 26.82 -5.63
CA GLU A 606 6.02 27.44 -6.96
C GLU A 606 4.81 27.02 -7.82
N ARG A 607 4.10 25.94 -7.43
CA ARG A 607 2.89 25.45 -8.10
C ARG A 607 1.92 24.76 -7.13
N GLN A 608 0.70 24.48 -7.60
CA GLN A 608 -0.29 23.76 -6.80
C GLN A 608 0.20 22.33 -6.48
N ALA A 609 0.21 21.97 -5.19
CA ALA A 609 0.65 20.65 -4.74
C ALA A 609 -0.16 20.18 -3.54
N ASN A 610 -0.25 18.86 -3.36
CA ASN A 610 -0.79 18.27 -2.14
C ASN A 610 0.27 18.34 -1.05
N VAL A 611 -0.02 19.07 0.02
CA VAL A 611 0.88 19.23 1.17
C VAL A 611 0.26 18.59 2.41
N GLY A 612 0.98 17.64 3.00
CA GLY A 612 0.65 16.99 4.25
C GLY A 612 1.79 17.12 5.25
N LEU A 613 1.51 16.93 6.53
CA LEU A 613 2.51 17.05 7.59
C LEU A 613 2.37 15.89 8.56
N LYS A 614 3.46 15.17 8.82
CA LYS A 614 3.52 14.15 9.87
C LYS A 614 4.54 14.58 10.93
N LEU A 615 4.21 14.41 12.20
CA LEU A 615 5.09 14.74 13.32
C LEU A 615 5.38 13.46 14.10
N TYR A 616 6.66 13.14 14.23
CA TYR A 616 7.15 11.96 14.93
C TYR A 616 7.92 12.37 16.19
N SER A 617 7.80 11.59 17.26
CA SER A 617 8.75 11.65 18.38
C SER A 617 10.06 10.96 18.02
N LEU A 618 11.11 11.18 18.82
CA LEU A 618 12.45 10.65 18.54
C LEU A 618 12.51 9.10 18.51
N ASP A 619 11.59 8.43 19.20
CA ASP A 619 11.41 6.99 19.18
C ASP A 619 10.70 6.48 17.91
N GLY A 620 10.28 7.37 17.00
CA GLY A 620 9.64 7.05 15.73
C GLY A 620 8.12 6.86 15.80
N ARG A 621 7.48 7.14 16.95
CA ARG A 621 6.02 7.11 17.05
C ARG A 621 5.42 8.32 16.35
N LEU A 622 4.40 8.12 15.51
CA LEU A 622 3.63 9.21 14.92
C LEU A 622 2.79 9.88 16.01
N VAL A 623 3.04 11.15 16.27
CA VAL A 623 2.39 11.93 17.33
C VAL A 623 1.27 12.80 16.76
N ARG A 624 1.41 13.26 15.51
CA ARG A 624 0.38 14.03 14.82
C ARG A 624 0.48 13.86 13.32
N SER A 625 -0.66 13.91 12.64
CA SER A 625 -0.73 13.95 11.18
C SER A 625 -1.75 14.99 10.73
N THR A 626 -1.37 15.77 9.73
CA THR A 626 -2.26 16.62 8.96
C THR A 626 -2.38 16.00 7.57
N PRO A 627 -3.59 15.55 7.16
CA PRO A 627 -3.81 14.95 5.85
C PRO A 627 -3.37 15.88 4.73
N ALA A 628 -2.91 15.31 3.62
CA ALA A 628 -2.50 16.07 2.46
C ALA A 628 -3.69 16.85 1.88
N ARG A 629 -3.51 18.15 1.67
CA ARG A 629 -4.50 19.03 1.02
C ARG A 629 -3.84 19.78 -0.12
N GLN A 630 -4.60 20.19 -1.12
CA GLN A 630 -4.07 21.06 -2.16
C GLN A 630 -3.79 22.46 -1.60
N TYR A 631 -2.58 22.96 -1.87
CA TYR A 631 -2.18 24.34 -1.64
C TYR A 631 -1.84 24.97 -2.99
N THR A 632 -2.18 26.25 -3.17
CA THR A 632 -1.87 27.03 -4.38
C THR A 632 -0.40 27.46 -4.42
N PRO A 633 0.12 27.99 -5.54
CA PRO A 633 1.43 28.64 -5.54
C PRO A 633 1.50 29.82 -4.53
N GLY A 634 2.67 30.08 -3.94
CA GLY A 634 2.96 31.15 -2.98
C GLY A 634 3.58 30.66 -1.67
N GLN A 635 3.83 31.59 -0.74
CA GLN A 635 4.30 31.27 0.61
C GLN A 635 3.15 30.78 1.48
N HIS A 636 3.41 29.67 2.18
CA HIS A 636 2.46 29.03 3.08
C HIS A 636 3.06 28.80 4.46
N ARG A 637 2.17 28.66 5.43
CA ARG A 637 2.53 28.34 6.80
C ARG A 637 1.63 27.24 7.34
N MET A 638 2.24 26.25 7.98
CA MET A 638 1.53 25.25 8.78
C MET A 638 1.87 25.43 10.25
N GLU A 639 0.86 25.42 11.11
CA GLU A 639 1.06 25.52 12.55
C GLU A 639 1.08 24.14 13.19
N ILE A 640 2.07 23.93 14.05
CA ILE A 640 2.24 22.74 14.86
C ILE A 640 1.91 23.12 16.30
N ASN A 641 0.73 22.71 16.77
CA ASN A 641 0.31 22.90 18.16
C ASN A 641 1.02 21.88 19.05
N GLY A 642 1.69 22.38 20.10
CA GLY A 642 2.46 21.60 21.05
C GLY A 642 1.90 21.54 22.46
N ASN A 643 0.68 22.01 22.72
CA ASN A 643 0.12 22.04 24.08
C ASN A 643 -0.04 20.63 24.70
N ASP A 644 -0.23 19.63 23.86
CA ASP A 644 -0.35 18.21 24.19
C ASP A 644 0.96 17.43 23.97
N LEU A 645 2.04 18.11 23.56
CA LEU A 645 3.35 17.51 23.35
C LEU A 645 4.21 17.65 24.61
N HIS A 646 4.82 16.55 25.04
CA HIS A 646 5.85 16.58 26.08
C HIS A 646 7.11 17.32 25.61
N SER A 647 7.86 17.89 26.54
CA SER A 647 9.17 18.48 26.25
C SER A 647 10.10 17.42 25.64
N GLY A 648 10.74 17.72 24.52
CA GLY A 648 11.52 16.72 23.80
C GLY A 648 11.82 17.07 22.36
N LEU A 649 12.47 16.13 21.69
CA LEU A 649 12.86 16.24 20.28
C LEU A 649 11.86 15.52 19.39
N TYR A 650 11.43 16.22 18.34
CA TYR A 650 10.48 15.75 17.33
C TYR A 650 11.05 15.93 15.93
N ILE A 651 10.60 15.09 14.99
CA ILE A 651 10.86 15.21 13.55
C ILE A 651 9.52 15.47 12.85
N ALA A 652 9.38 16.64 12.25
CA ALA A 652 8.28 16.95 11.35
C ALA A 652 8.68 16.56 9.92
N ILE A 653 7.85 15.81 9.22
CA ILE A 653 8.02 15.47 7.81
C ILE A 653 6.93 16.20 7.03
N LEU A 654 7.33 17.19 6.24
CA LEU A 654 6.46 17.87 5.29
C LEU A 654 6.45 17.08 3.99
N ALA A 655 5.31 16.51 3.62
CA ALA A 655 5.14 15.82 2.35
C ALA A 655 4.57 16.81 1.33
N ILE A 656 5.27 17.04 0.22
CA ILE A 656 4.80 17.87 -0.90
C ILE A 656 4.78 16.99 -2.15
N GLY A 657 3.59 16.61 -2.61
CA GLY A 657 3.44 15.61 -3.66
C GLY A 657 3.96 14.25 -3.19
N SER A 658 4.99 13.72 -3.87
CA SER A 658 5.69 12.48 -3.52
C SER A 658 6.97 12.69 -2.70
N ASN A 659 7.42 13.95 -2.52
CA ASN A 659 8.66 14.27 -1.81
C ASN A 659 8.41 14.49 -0.32
N GLU A 660 9.38 14.10 0.51
CA GLU A 660 9.34 14.27 1.96
C GLU A 660 10.51 15.12 2.44
N TYR A 661 10.21 16.18 3.21
CA TYR A 661 11.20 17.13 3.73
C TYR A 661 11.20 17.08 5.27
N PRO A 662 12.25 16.53 5.91
CA PRO A 662 12.33 16.42 7.36
C PRO A 662 12.82 17.71 8.03
N VAL A 663 12.21 18.06 9.16
CA VAL A 663 12.57 19.21 10.00
C VAL A 663 12.62 18.81 11.45
N LYS A 664 13.73 19.19 12.10
CA LYS A 664 13.94 18.95 13.52
C LYS A 664 13.22 20.00 14.36
N LEU A 665 12.44 19.59 15.35
CA LEU A 665 11.69 20.46 16.27
C LEU A 665 12.00 20.14 17.73
N ILE A 666 12.27 21.17 18.54
CA ILE A 666 12.56 21.03 19.97
C ILE A 666 11.40 21.67 20.76
N LYS A 667 10.61 20.86 21.45
CA LYS A 667 9.58 21.32 22.38
C LYS A 667 10.22 21.56 23.76
N ARG A 668 10.06 22.76 24.30
CA ARG A 668 10.46 23.10 25.68
C ARG A 668 9.36 22.83 26.68
#